data_AF-Q69PA5-F1
#
_entry.id   AF-Q69PA5-F1
#
_cell.length_a   1.000
_cell.length_b   1.000
_cell.length_c   1.000
_cell.angle_alpha   90.00
_cell.angle_beta   90.00
_cell.angle_gamma   90.00
#
_symmetry.space_group_name_H-M   'P 1'
#
loop_
_entity.id
_entity.type
_entity.pdbx_description
1 polymer ?
#
loop_
_entity_poly.entity_id
_entity_poly.type
_entity_poly.pdbx_seq_one_letter_code
_entity_poly.pdbx_strand_id
1 'polypeptide(L)'
;MLIHRHRRLAKSKTTPVTSGNERTYEHLRPCVEAAPTNAAIPRRKTPHPPSAHCYTYPTSHLHPTGDHSEMPHHRHLTPSPSHEEHETPNPSLTPPPMQLAALASDEPPPPPPEQSPRRIVVAHRLPLNATPDPGSPFGFAFSLSADAHALQLSHGLGLAHVVFVGTLPAEAARALRRSDELDRHLLGCFSCLPVFLPPRAHDEFYAGFCKHYLWPRLHYLLPHAPAANGYLHFDAGLYRSYASANRSFAARVVEVLSPDDGDLVFVHDYHLWLLPSFLRRGCPRCRVGFFLHSPFPSAEVFRSIPVREDLLRALLNADLVGFHTYDYARHFLSACSRLLGLAYTSRHGRVGINYHGRTVLIKFLSVGVDMGLLRTAMASPEAAAKFREITEVEYKGRVLMVGVDDVDIFKGVRLKLLAMESLLETYPALRGRVVLVQIHNPTRCGGRDVERVRGETAKIQARINARFGGPGYQPVVVVDRAVPMAEKVAYYAAAECCVVSAVRDGLNRIPYFYTVCREEGPVDAKGAAGGQPRHSAIVLSEFVGCSPSLSGAIRVNPWNIEAMAEAMHGALTMNVAEKQARHVKHYTYLKLHDVIVWARSFAADLQLACKDRSTMRTIGMGIGPSYRVVAVDAAFKKLPPELVNLSYRAAAAAAAGGGGGRLILLDYDGTLEPTGAFDNAPSDAVIVILDELCSDPNNVVFIVSGRSKDDLERWLAPCANLGIAAEHGYFIRWSRDAPWETMASKQLAAAMEWKAAAKNVMRHYAEATDGSYIEAKETGMVWRYEDADPRLAPLQAKELLDHLATVLASEPVAVRSGYKIVEVIPQGVSKGVAAECIVSAMAARRGGALGFVLCVGDDRSDEDMFGALASLCGGGKNGGASSSTTTTTALLAAAQVFACTVGNKPSMASYYLNDKEEVVDMLHGLAFSSPSSRLRAAAAPRRPADFDIKSLLRNSEKDQNKRAICTGEIFRNQRFVGLGTVMSCASEEKQMQMLLSALPAARLNSYVHGNLKILSEQEFTRPRCHSLIRRASSQPVVR
;
A
#
# COMPACT_ATOMS: atom_id res chain seq x y z
N MET A 1 24.59 -68.59 -19.09
CA MET A 1 24.77 -68.01 -20.44
C MET A 1 25.50 -66.68 -20.24
N LEU A 2 26.78 -66.48 -20.59
CA LEU A 2 27.36 -66.34 -21.95
C LEU A 2 26.72 -65.15 -22.70
N ILE A 3 27.39 -64.05 -23.11
CA ILE A 3 28.82 -63.75 -23.46
C ILE A 3 29.16 -62.29 -22.98
N HIS A 4 30.25 -61.99 -22.23
CA HIS A 4 31.64 -61.61 -22.64
C HIS A 4 31.74 -60.21 -23.34
N ARG A 5 32.66 -59.24 -23.10
CA ARG A 5 33.94 -59.05 -22.35
C ARG A 5 33.93 -57.63 -21.69
N HIS A 6 34.72 -57.16 -20.69
CA HIS A 6 36.18 -57.20 -20.40
C HIS A 6 37.07 -56.40 -21.40
N ARG A 7 38.08 -55.57 -21.03
CA ARG A 7 38.63 -55.13 -19.70
C ARG A 7 39.74 -54.02 -19.86
N ARG A 8 39.80 -53.00 -18.97
CA ARG A 8 41.04 -52.30 -18.46
C ARG A 8 41.94 -51.53 -19.48
N LEU A 9 43.00 -50.76 -19.14
CA LEU A 9 43.70 -50.23 -17.91
C LEU A 9 44.16 -48.77 -18.26
N ALA A 10 44.01 -47.74 -17.42
CA ALA A 10 44.91 -47.26 -16.33
C ALA A 10 46.34 -46.82 -16.72
N LYS A 11 46.83 -45.66 -16.24
CA LYS A 11 47.71 -45.43 -15.05
C LYS A 11 47.99 -43.90 -14.92
N SER A 12 48.40 -43.28 -13.80
CA SER A 12 48.47 -43.67 -12.36
C SER A 12 48.89 -42.48 -11.47
N LYS A 13 48.58 -42.51 -10.16
CA LYS A 13 49.40 -42.17 -8.95
C LYS A 13 50.45 -41.02 -8.98
N THR A 14 50.73 -40.23 -7.92
CA THR A 14 50.17 -40.07 -6.53
C THR A 14 50.77 -38.82 -5.82
N THR A 15 49.91 -37.90 -5.35
CA THR A 15 50.02 -37.17 -4.05
C THR A 15 51.27 -36.26 -3.83
N PRO A 16 51.52 -35.57 -2.66
CA PRO A 16 51.74 -34.10 -2.67
C PRO A 16 53.03 -33.65 -1.91
N VAL A 17 53.26 -32.34 -1.68
CA VAL A 17 53.90 -31.77 -0.46
C VAL A 17 53.92 -30.21 -0.38
N THR A 18 53.42 -29.69 0.76
CA THR A 18 53.66 -28.44 1.55
C THR A 18 53.99 -27.01 1.00
N SER A 19 53.44 -26.03 1.73
CA SER A 19 54.08 -24.80 2.34
C SER A 19 54.33 -23.51 1.54
N GLY A 20 54.35 -22.37 2.28
CA GLY A 20 54.77 -21.01 1.86
C GLY A 20 53.64 -20.22 1.16
N ASN A 21 52.84 -19.34 1.77
CA ASN A 21 53.00 -18.34 2.85
C ASN A 21 53.62 -16.99 2.40
N GLU A 22 52.77 -15.95 2.42
CA GLU A 22 53.05 -14.50 2.54
C GLU A 22 53.67 -13.66 1.39
N ARG A 23 53.08 -12.45 1.25
CA ARG A 23 53.69 -11.14 0.89
C ARG A 23 54.22 -10.93 -0.54
N THR A 24 54.15 -9.75 -1.18
CA THR A 24 53.32 -8.50 -1.19
C THR A 24 53.88 -7.63 -2.35
N TYR A 25 53.31 -6.45 -2.65
CA TYR A 25 53.87 -5.42 -3.59
C TYR A 25 53.87 -5.80 -5.09
N GLU A 26 53.74 -4.87 -6.05
CA GLU A 26 53.00 -3.58 -6.05
C GLU A 26 52.62 -3.19 -7.50
N HIS A 27 52.20 -1.95 -7.73
CA HIS A 27 51.75 -1.40 -9.01
C HIS A 27 52.76 -1.52 -10.17
N LEU A 28 52.24 -1.62 -11.40
CA LEU A 28 52.57 -0.68 -12.48
C LEU A 28 51.52 -0.68 -13.62
N ARG A 29 51.52 0.39 -14.42
CA ARG A 29 50.77 0.65 -15.67
C ARG A 29 51.83 0.92 -16.80
N PRO A 30 51.46 1.31 -18.03
CA PRO A 30 50.64 0.66 -19.07
C PRO A 30 51.40 0.61 -20.43
N CYS A 31 50.65 0.60 -21.56
CA CYS A 31 50.97 1.17 -22.90
C CYS A 31 51.43 0.28 -24.09
N VAL A 32 50.66 0.44 -25.19
CA VAL A 32 51.07 0.79 -26.58
C VAL A 32 51.41 -0.32 -27.62
N GLU A 33 50.48 -0.41 -28.60
CA GLU A 33 50.61 -0.51 -30.08
C GLU A 33 51.57 -1.49 -30.80
N ALA A 34 51.02 -2.19 -31.81
CA ALA A 34 51.44 -2.12 -33.23
C ALA A 34 50.40 -2.78 -34.18
N ALA A 35 50.44 -2.42 -35.48
CA ALA A 35 49.61 -2.97 -36.58
C ALA A 35 50.57 -3.48 -37.71
N PRO A 36 50.25 -3.63 -39.04
CA PRO A 36 49.02 -3.36 -39.85
C PRO A 36 48.56 -4.67 -40.60
N THR A 37 48.01 -4.79 -41.84
CA THR A 37 47.80 -3.90 -43.01
C THR A 37 46.75 -4.49 -44.01
N ASN A 38 46.04 -3.61 -44.74
CA ASN A 38 45.54 -3.72 -46.15
C ASN A 38 44.70 -4.92 -46.68
N ALA A 39 43.82 -4.76 -47.70
CA ALA A 39 43.10 -3.59 -48.25
C ALA A 39 42.10 -4.01 -49.37
N ALA A 40 40.94 -3.34 -49.49
CA ALA A 40 40.23 -3.04 -50.76
C ALA A 40 38.96 -2.18 -50.55
N ILE A 41 38.78 -1.12 -51.36
CA ILE A 41 37.53 -0.32 -51.52
C ILE A 41 37.52 0.24 -52.96
N PRO A 42 36.38 0.64 -53.57
CA PRO A 42 36.08 2.09 -53.58
C PRO A 42 34.60 2.53 -53.73
N ARG A 43 34.14 3.38 -52.78
CA ARG A 43 33.43 4.69 -52.99
C ARG A 43 32.02 4.67 -53.64
N ARG A 44 31.14 5.68 -53.53
CA ARG A 44 31.12 7.11 -53.09
C ARG A 44 29.65 7.41 -52.63
N LYS A 45 29.24 8.45 -51.88
CA LYS A 45 29.82 9.71 -51.37
C LYS A 45 29.63 9.82 -49.82
N THR A 46 29.40 11.03 -49.29
CA THR A 46 29.21 11.52 -47.89
C THR A 46 28.38 12.85 -47.98
N PRO A 47 28.09 13.70 -46.93
CA PRO A 47 28.54 13.68 -45.52
C PRO A 47 27.58 14.18 -44.36
N HIS A 48 27.95 13.86 -43.11
CA HIS A 48 27.67 14.57 -41.82
C HIS A 48 26.18 14.75 -41.35
N PRO A 49 25.91 15.30 -40.13
CA PRO A 49 26.13 14.67 -38.81
C PRO A 49 24.86 14.64 -37.91
N PRO A 50 24.83 13.94 -36.76
CA PRO A 50 23.61 13.80 -35.94
C PRO A 50 23.36 14.94 -34.94
N SER A 51 22.09 15.35 -34.79
CA SER A 51 21.60 16.26 -33.74
C SER A 51 20.55 15.58 -32.85
N ALA A 52 20.55 15.91 -31.55
CA ALA A 52 19.53 15.46 -30.61
C ALA A 52 18.25 16.31 -30.73
N HIS A 53 17.08 15.69 -30.55
CA HIS A 53 15.80 16.40 -30.52
C HIS A 53 14.94 16.01 -29.31
N CYS A 54 14.51 17.02 -28.57
CA CYS A 54 13.43 16.91 -27.59
C CYS A 54 12.08 16.81 -28.30
N TYR A 55 11.14 16.06 -27.72
CA TYR A 55 9.74 16.13 -28.13
C TYR A 55 8.98 17.19 -27.32
N THR A 56 8.35 18.12 -28.03
CA THR A 56 7.42 19.12 -27.49
C THR A 56 5.97 18.68 -27.68
N TYR A 57 5.06 19.23 -26.86
CA TYR A 57 3.62 18.97 -26.98
C TYR A 57 3.02 19.67 -28.22
N PRO A 58 2.08 19.03 -28.94
CA PRO A 58 1.34 19.68 -30.03
C PRO A 58 0.11 20.45 -29.51
N THR A 59 -0.02 21.71 -29.92
CA THR A 59 -1.28 22.47 -29.90
C THR A 59 -1.88 22.49 -31.31
N SER A 60 -3.14 22.09 -31.47
CA SER A 60 -3.80 21.97 -32.77
C SER A 60 -4.82 23.08 -33.04
N HIS A 61 -4.58 23.90 -34.07
CA HIS A 61 -5.60 24.71 -34.75
C HIS A 61 -5.45 24.54 -36.26
N LEU A 62 -6.57 24.33 -36.96
CA LEU A 62 -6.65 24.33 -38.43
C LEU A 62 -7.99 24.95 -38.86
N HIS A 63 -7.89 25.85 -39.84
CA HIS A 63 -8.95 26.45 -40.66
C HIS A 63 -8.68 25.99 -42.13
N PRO A 64 -9.46 26.32 -43.21
CA PRO A 64 -10.37 27.48 -43.37
C PRO A 64 -11.68 27.17 -44.15
N THR A 65 -12.17 28.17 -44.92
CA THR A 65 -13.39 28.26 -45.77
C THR A 65 -14.69 28.63 -45.02
N GLY A 66 -15.53 29.56 -45.49
CA GLY A 66 -15.46 30.43 -46.70
C GLY A 66 -16.25 31.74 -46.55
N ASP A 67 -16.31 32.56 -47.60
CA ASP A 67 -16.79 33.95 -47.60
C ASP A 67 -18.30 34.17 -47.33
N HIS A 68 -18.66 35.37 -46.84
CA HIS A 68 -19.55 36.32 -47.55
C HIS A 68 -19.53 37.72 -46.88
N SER A 69 -20.29 38.68 -47.41
CA SER A 69 -19.94 40.12 -47.47
C SER A 69 -20.93 41.12 -46.82
N GLU A 70 -20.54 42.40 -46.82
CA GLU A 70 -21.35 43.64 -46.66
C GLU A 70 -21.40 44.35 -45.27
N MET A 71 -21.97 45.56 -45.27
CA MET A 71 -21.72 46.77 -44.43
C MET A 71 -22.98 47.70 -44.54
N PRO A 72 -23.12 48.90 -43.92
CA PRO A 72 -22.32 49.62 -42.90
C PRO A 72 -23.14 50.34 -41.76
N HIS A 73 -22.43 51.08 -40.88
CA HIS A 73 -22.89 52.22 -40.03
C HIS A 73 -23.78 51.90 -38.78
N HIS A 74 -23.83 52.71 -37.70
CA HIS A 74 -23.44 54.13 -37.49
C HIS A 74 -23.11 54.48 -35.99
N ARG A 75 -22.31 55.56 -35.77
CA ARG A 75 -22.22 56.49 -34.57
C ARG A 75 -21.56 56.06 -33.22
N HIS A 76 -20.33 56.55 -33.03
CA HIS A 76 -19.83 57.51 -31.99
C HIS A 76 -20.83 58.11 -30.95
N LEU A 77 -20.46 58.61 -29.74
CA LEU A 77 -19.19 59.15 -29.15
C LEU A 77 -19.21 59.16 -27.57
N THR A 78 -18.21 59.77 -26.90
CA THR A 78 -17.88 59.82 -25.43
C THR A 78 -17.55 61.28 -24.95
N PRO A 79 -17.06 61.65 -23.72
CA PRO A 79 -17.30 61.27 -22.28
C PRO A 79 -17.34 62.45 -21.22
N SER A 80 -17.50 62.15 -19.89
CA SER A 80 -16.98 62.87 -18.67
C SER A 80 -17.63 64.22 -18.15
N PRO A 81 -17.23 64.86 -17.00
CA PRO A 81 -17.16 64.43 -15.55
C PRO A 81 -17.58 65.52 -14.45
N SER A 82 -17.18 65.34 -13.16
CA SER A 82 -17.21 66.25 -11.93
C SER A 82 -18.54 66.34 -11.10
N HIS A 83 -18.64 66.72 -9.79
CA HIS A 83 -17.83 67.54 -8.83
C HIS A 83 -17.89 67.04 -7.32
N GLU A 84 -17.29 67.78 -6.35
CA GLU A 84 -17.16 67.55 -4.87
C GLU A 84 -18.27 68.26 -4.02
N GLU A 85 -18.47 68.14 -2.68
CA GLU A 85 -17.70 68.72 -1.52
C GLU A 85 -18.09 68.12 -0.10
N HIS A 86 -17.67 68.76 1.01
CA HIS A 86 -17.65 68.30 2.45
C HIS A 86 -18.74 68.88 3.39
N GLU A 87 -19.04 68.23 4.54
CA GLU A 87 -18.94 68.76 5.95
C GLU A 87 -19.52 67.81 7.06
N THR A 88 -19.36 68.16 8.36
CA THR A 88 -19.69 67.36 9.60
C THR A 88 -19.89 68.32 10.82
N PRO A 89 -19.99 67.95 12.14
CA PRO A 89 -20.14 66.66 12.85
C PRO A 89 -21.14 66.61 14.08
N ASN A 90 -21.29 65.43 14.71
CA ASN A 90 -21.62 65.16 16.15
C ASN A 90 -23.01 65.55 16.74
N PRO A 91 -23.42 65.05 17.95
CA PRO A 91 -22.89 63.95 18.77
C PRO A 91 -23.95 62.89 19.22
N SER A 92 -23.55 62.00 20.14
CA SER A 92 -24.23 60.80 20.68
C SER A 92 -25.45 61.00 21.61
N LEU A 93 -26.32 59.97 21.72
CA LEU A 93 -27.08 59.62 22.93
C LEU A 93 -27.45 58.11 22.98
N THR A 94 -27.77 57.58 24.17
CA THR A 94 -27.88 56.12 24.48
C THR A 94 -29.32 55.57 24.54
N PRO A 95 -29.56 54.28 24.24
CA PRO A 95 -30.88 53.65 24.32
C PRO A 95 -31.25 53.07 25.71
N PRO A 96 -32.55 52.98 26.06
CA PRO A 96 -33.04 52.27 27.25
C PRO A 96 -33.24 50.73 27.02
N PRO A 97 -33.43 49.91 28.07
CA PRO A 97 -33.34 48.45 27.99
C PRO A 97 -34.67 47.70 27.72
N MET A 98 -34.53 46.39 27.49
CA MET A 98 -35.58 45.39 27.27
C MET A 98 -36.70 45.34 28.33
N GLN A 99 -37.87 44.85 27.90
CA GLN A 99 -38.70 43.97 28.74
C GLN A 99 -39.23 42.77 27.93
N LEU A 100 -39.53 41.66 28.59
CA LEU A 100 -39.71 40.34 27.99
C LEU A 100 -41.20 39.93 27.98
N ALA A 101 -41.69 39.41 26.85
CA ALA A 101 -42.94 38.65 26.77
C ALA A 101 -42.82 37.59 25.68
N ALA A 102 -43.21 36.35 25.99
CA ALA A 102 -43.13 35.22 25.06
C ALA A 102 -44.52 34.79 24.58
N LEU A 103 -44.60 34.38 23.31
CA LEU A 103 -45.71 33.61 22.75
C LEU A 103 -45.12 32.47 21.93
N ALA A 104 -45.69 31.27 22.04
CA ALA A 104 -45.16 30.07 21.41
C ALA A 104 -45.62 29.94 19.96
N SER A 105 -44.72 29.50 19.09
CA SER A 105 -44.99 29.11 17.70
C SER A 105 -44.56 27.66 17.50
N ASP A 106 -45.49 26.80 17.08
CA ASP A 106 -45.34 25.34 17.04
C ASP A 106 -44.64 24.88 15.74
N GLU A 107 -43.42 25.35 15.52
CA GLU A 107 -42.54 24.79 14.47
C GLU A 107 -41.71 23.63 15.03
N PRO A 108 -41.54 22.53 14.27
CA PRO A 108 -40.56 21.51 14.62
C PRO A 108 -39.16 22.14 14.60
N PRO A 109 -38.28 21.82 15.56
CA PRO A 109 -36.95 22.42 15.60
C PRO A 109 -36.20 22.12 14.28
N PRO A 110 -35.46 23.08 13.71
CA PRO A 110 -34.67 22.84 12.52
C PRO A 110 -33.72 21.66 12.77
N PRO A 111 -33.47 20.81 11.77
CA PRO A 111 -32.58 19.67 11.93
C PRO A 111 -31.22 20.17 12.46
N PRO A 112 -30.60 19.46 13.42
CA PRO A 112 -29.34 19.89 13.99
C PRO A 112 -28.32 20.12 12.87
N PRO A 113 -27.54 21.21 12.91
CA PRO A 113 -26.67 21.59 11.80
C PRO A 113 -25.75 20.42 11.46
N GLU A 114 -25.69 20.05 10.17
CA GLU A 114 -24.95 18.86 9.71
C GLU A 114 -23.53 18.88 10.27
N GLN A 115 -23.26 17.96 11.20
CA GLN A 115 -21.99 17.96 11.91
C GLN A 115 -20.89 17.62 10.92
N SER A 116 -20.09 18.64 10.57
CA SER A 116 -18.97 18.48 9.65
C SER A 116 -18.05 17.35 10.14
N PRO A 117 -17.80 16.31 9.32
CA PRO A 117 -17.20 15.05 9.78
C PRO A 117 -15.84 15.28 10.41
N ARG A 118 -15.61 14.67 11.58
CA ARG A 118 -14.46 14.99 12.43
C ARG A 118 -13.17 14.48 11.80
N ARG A 119 -12.08 15.22 12.00
CA ARG A 119 -10.79 15.01 11.33
C ARG A 119 -9.75 14.61 12.37
N ILE A 120 -9.45 13.32 12.45
CA ILE A 120 -8.57 12.75 13.46
C ILE A 120 -7.14 12.69 12.91
N VAL A 121 -6.25 13.56 13.38
CA VAL A 121 -4.85 13.67 12.95
C VAL A 121 -3.96 12.88 13.91
N VAL A 122 -3.34 11.82 13.39
CA VAL A 122 -2.54 10.87 14.19
C VAL A 122 -1.07 10.97 13.80
N ALA A 123 -0.23 11.36 14.76
CA ALA A 123 1.21 11.56 14.58
C ALA A 123 1.98 11.09 15.81
N HIS A 124 3.29 10.81 15.68
CA HIS A 124 4.09 10.29 16.81
C HIS A 124 3.97 11.13 18.08
N ARG A 125 4.05 12.46 17.97
CA ARG A 125 3.89 13.40 19.09
C ARG A 125 2.68 14.30 18.86
N LEU A 126 2.00 14.66 19.95
CA LEU A 126 0.98 15.72 19.94
C LEU A 126 1.60 17.09 19.60
N PRO A 127 0.82 18.04 19.06
CA PRO A 127 1.26 19.41 18.79
C PRO A 127 1.34 20.27 20.07
N LEU A 128 1.87 19.73 21.16
CA LEU A 128 1.95 20.39 22.46
C LEU A 128 3.41 20.66 22.84
N ASN A 129 3.65 21.84 23.41
CA ASN A 129 4.74 22.08 24.33
C ASN A 129 4.23 21.78 25.74
N ALA A 130 5.12 21.33 26.62
CA ALA A 130 4.83 21.12 28.04
C ALA A 130 6.04 21.60 28.85
N THR A 131 5.85 22.57 29.72
CA THR A 131 6.89 23.13 30.60
C THR A 131 6.53 22.84 32.05
N PRO A 132 7.46 22.34 32.89
CA PRO A 132 7.19 22.11 34.31
C PRO A 132 6.72 23.40 35.00
N ASP A 133 5.57 23.33 35.68
CA ASP A 133 4.99 24.44 36.45
C ASP A 133 4.22 23.88 37.65
N PRO A 134 4.71 24.05 38.90
CA PRO A 134 4.03 23.60 40.11
C PRO A 134 2.65 24.23 40.34
N GLY A 135 2.34 25.38 39.72
CA GLY A 135 1.04 26.03 39.82
C GLY A 135 0.00 25.52 38.82
N SER A 136 0.43 24.86 37.74
CA SER A 136 -0.47 24.36 36.69
C SER A 136 -1.10 23.00 37.06
N PRO A 137 -2.30 22.69 36.54
CA PRO A 137 -2.88 21.35 36.64
C PRO A 137 -1.88 20.27 36.22
N PHE A 138 -1.80 19.20 37.02
CA PHE A 138 -0.86 18.09 36.82
C PHE A 138 0.64 18.45 36.84
N GLY A 139 1.02 19.67 37.25
CA GLY A 139 2.41 20.11 37.39
C GLY A 139 3.12 20.53 36.09
N PHE A 140 2.37 20.71 35.00
CA PHE A 140 2.89 21.15 33.71
C PHE A 140 1.97 22.18 33.07
N ALA A 141 2.53 23.32 32.65
CA ALA A 141 1.85 24.24 31.76
C ALA A 141 1.92 23.70 30.32
N PHE A 142 0.76 23.50 29.70
CA PHE A 142 0.63 23.04 28.32
C PHE A 142 0.29 24.19 27.37
N SER A 143 0.86 24.17 26.17
CA SER A 143 0.54 25.13 25.11
C SER A 143 0.66 24.49 23.72
N LEU A 144 -0.09 25.01 22.74
CA LEU A 144 0.02 24.54 21.35
C LEU A 144 1.36 24.96 20.73
N SER A 145 2.07 23.98 20.18
CA SER A 145 3.38 24.16 19.56
C SER A 145 3.21 24.59 18.10
N ALA A 146 3.38 25.87 17.82
CA ALA A 146 3.20 26.43 16.47
C ALA A 146 4.14 25.78 15.41
N ASP A 147 5.34 25.36 15.81
CA ASP A 147 6.30 24.63 14.97
C ASP A 147 5.89 23.18 14.69
N ALA A 148 4.88 22.63 15.38
CA ALA A 148 4.45 21.25 15.21
C ALA A 148 3.75 21.04 13.86
N HIS A 149 4.32 20.14 13.06
CA HIS A 149 3.84 19.87 11.70
C HIS A 149 2.36 19.48 11.65
N ALA A 150 1.89 18.66 12.60
CA ALA A 150 0.49 18.25 12.69
C ALA A 150 -0.48 19.43 12.83
N LEU A 151 -0.10 20.48 13.58
CA LEU A 151 -0.91 21.68 13.77
C LEU A 151 -0.98 22.50 12.47
N GLN A 152 0.16 22.75 11.83
CA GLN A 152 0.22 23.47 10.54
C GLN A 152 -0.61 22.77 9.45
N LEU A 153 -0.58 21.43 9.41
CA LEU A 153 -1.41 20.62 8.49
C LEU A 153 -2.91 20.73 8.81
N SER A 154 -3.28 20.96 10.07
CA SER A 154 -4.67 21.10 10.51
C SER A 154 -5.32 22.44 10.14
N HIS A 155 -4.54 23.49 9.86
CA HIS A 155 -5.09 24.81 9.51
C HIS A 155 -5.92 24.78 8.22
N GLY A 156 -5.52 23.94 7.24
CA GLY A 156 -6.35 23.68 6.05
C GLY A 156 -7.54 22.75 6.29
N LEU A 157 -7.59 22.07 7.45
CA LEU A 157 -8.64 21.15 7.88
C LEU A 157 -9.65 21.77 8.85
N GLY A 158 -9.53 23.06 9.20
CA GLY A 158 -10.49 23.77 10.06
C GLY A 158 -10.45 23.29 11.52
N LEU A 159 -9.62 23.95 12.33
CA LEU A 159 -9.27 23.57 13.71
C LEU A 159 -10.43 23.10 14.59
N ALA A 160 -11.61 23.72 14.51
CA ALA A 160 -12.78 23.39 15.33
C ALA A 160 -13.30 21.94 15.17
N HIS A 161 -12.91 21.23 14.10
CA HIS A 161 -13.31 19.84 13.84
C HIS A 161 -12.13 18.85 13.84
N VAL A 162 -10.95 19.27 14.35
CA VAL A 162 -9.74 18.46 14.36
C VAL A 162 -9.45 17.92 15.76
N VAL A 163 -9.15 16.62 15.86
CA VAL A 163 -8.64 15.98 17.09
C VAL A 163 -7.26 15.39 16.82
N PHE A 164 -6.29 15.68 17.67
CA PHE A 164 -4.93 15.17 17.57
C PHE A 164 -4.73 13.93 18.46
N VAL A 165 -4.05 12.91 17.95
CA VAL A 165 -3.69 11.70 18.71
C VAL A 165 -2.18 11.44 18.58
N GLY A 166 -1.47 11.38 19.71
CA GLY A 166 -0.02 11.21 19.75
C GLY A 166 0.55 11.08 21.17
N THR A 167 1.86 10.84 21.31
CA THR A 167 2.49 10.86 22.64
C THR A 167 2.68 12.30 23.14
N LEU A 168 2.71 12.48 24.45
CA LEU A 168 3.11 13.74 25.09
C LEU A 168 4.60 14.08 24.82
N PRO A 169 5.03 15.33 25.06
CA PRO A 169 6.44 15.71 25.13
C PRO A 169 7.22 14.85 26.13
N ALA A 170 8.51 14.61 25.87
CA ALA A 170 9.28 13.53 26.51
C ALA A 170 9.42 13.64 28.05
N GLU A 171 9.35 14.85 28.62
CA GLU A 171 9.41 15.06 30.07
C GLU A 171 8.05 14.76 30.71
N ALA A 172 6.98 15.41 30.25
CA ALA A 172 5.61 15.13 30.66
C ALA A 172 5.23 13.65 30.46
N ALA A 173 5.65 13.01 29.36
CA ALA A 173 5.41 11.59 29.08
C ALA A 173 6.10 10.63 30.07
N ARG A 174 7.17 11.07 30.76
CA ARG A 174 7.89 10.28 31.77
C ARG A 174 7.36 10.55 33.18
N ALA A 175 7.04 11.81 33.48
CA ALA A 175 6.50 12.22 34.77
C ALA A 175 5.04 11.76 34.98
N LEU A 176 4.17 12.01 34.01
CA LEU A 176 2.73 11.78 34.12
C LEU A 176 2.34 10.31 33.90
N ARG A 177 1.09 9.98 34.27
CA ARG A 177 0.41 8.72 33.97
C ARG A 177 -0.94 9.03 33.33
N ARG A 178 -1.56 8.06 32.64
CA ARG A 178 -2.93 8.24 32.12
C ARG A 178 -3.88 8.46 33.31
N SER A 179 -4.69 9.50 33.20
CA SER A 179 -5.87 9.75 34.03
C SER A 179 -6.95 10.29 33.09
N ASP A 180 -8.20 9.89 33.29
CA ASP A 180 -9.31 10.40 32.48
C ASP A 180 -9.57 11.90 32.72
N GLU A 181 -9.02 12.48 33.80
CA GLU A 181 -8.99 13.93 34.03
C GLU A 181 -8.01 14.64 33.09
N LEU A 182 -6.81 14.09 32.92
CA LEU A 182 -5.79 14.61 32.01
C LEU A 182 -6.23 14.45 30.55
N ASP A 183 -6.85 13.31 30.21
CA ASP A 183 -7.45 13.09 28.90
C ASP A 183 -8.55 14.13 28.59
N ARG A 184 -9.47 14.36 29.54
CA ARG A 184 -10.52 15.40 29.40
C ARG A 184 -9.95 16.82 29.32
N HIS A 185 -8.93 17.15 30.12
CA HIS A 185 -8.30 18.46 30.10
C HIS A 185 -7.61 18.74 28.75
N LEU A 186 -6.80 17.80 28.25
CA LEU A 186 -6.09 17.99 26.98
C LEU A 186 -7.03 17.96 25.77
N LEU A 187 -8.11 17.16 25.81
CA LEU A 187 -9.13 17.15 24.77
C LEU A 187 -9.97 18.43 24.78
N GLY A 188 -10.38 18.91 25.96
CA GLY A 188 -11.21 20.12 26.10
C GLY A 188 -10.46 21.43 25.83
N CYS A 189 -9.19 21.54 26.23
CA CYS A 189 -8.40 22.77 26.07
C CYS A 189 -7.60 22.83 24.76
N PHE A 190 -7.24 21.69 24.16
CA PHE A 190 -6.31 21.63 23.02
C PHE A 190 -6.71 20.64 21.91
N SER A 191 -7.88 20.02 21.98
CA SER A 191 -8.30 18.91 21.09
C SER A 191 -7.29 17.77 21.01
N CYS A 192 -6.52 17.53 22.08
CA CYS A 192 -5.39 16.60 22.09
C CYS A 192 -5.68 15.36 22.97
N LEU A 193 -5.59 14.17 22.38
CA LEU A 193 -5.73 12.89 23.08
C LEU A 193 -4.35 12.21 23.23
N PRO A 194 -3.84 12.02 24.46
CA PRO A 194 -2.52 11.43 24.66
C PRO A 194 -2.52 9.91 24.49
N VAL A 195 -1.45 9.41 23.87
CA VAL A 195 -1.08 7.99 23.82
C VAL A 195 0.06 7.77 24.82
N PHE A 196 -0.22 7.07 25.91
CA PHE A 196 0.79 6.68 26.89
C PHE A 196 1.48 5.39 26.46
N LEU A 197 2.82 5.42 26.41
CA LEU A 197 3.68 4.26 26.18
C LEU A 197 4.66 4.15 27.36
N PRO A 198 4.90 2.95 27.94
CA PRO A 198 5.93 2.78 28.96
C PRO A 198 7.29 3.28 28.45
N PRO A 199 8.11 3.99 29.24
CA PRO A 199 9.33 4.66 28.75
C PRO A 199 10.27 3.73 27.96
N ARG A 200 10.52 2.53 28.47
CA ARG A 200 11.31 1.49 27.77
C ARG A 200 10.70 1.10 26.42
N ALA A 201 9.38 0.89 26.36
CA ALA A 201 8.70 0.52 25.13
C ALA A 201 8.67 1.68 24.12
N HIS A 202 8.57 2.93 24.59
CA HIS A 202 8.73 4.13 23.76
C HIS A 202 10.14 4.22 23.18
N ASP A 203 11.18 3.96 23.96
CA ASP A 203 12.57 4.08 23.51
C ASP A 203 12.95 2.93 22.55
N GLU A 204 12.51 1.70 22.81
CA GLU A 204 12.62 0.56 21.87
C GLU A 204 11.87 0.83 20.54
N PHE A 205 10.67 1.42 20.61
CA PHE A 205 9.88 1.83 19.45
C PHE A 205 10.56 2.96 18.65
N TYR A 206 10.90 4.06 19.31
CA TYR A 206 11.27 5.31 18.66
C TYR A 206 12.78 5.42 18.40
N ALA A 207 13.60 5.27 19.43
CA ALA A 207 15.06 5.33 19.28
C ALA A 207 15.57 4.07 18.58
N GLY A 208 15.06 2.89 18.98
CA GLY A 208 15.34 1.60 18.35
C GLY A 208 14.75 1.47 16.95
N PHE A 209 13.52 0.98 16.82
CA PHE A 209 12.99 0.59 15.51
C PHE A 209 12.83 1.76 14.53
N CYS A 210 12.32 2.91 14.98
CA CYS A 210 12.10 4.05 14.09
C CYS A 210 13.41 4.75 13.69
N LYS A 211 14.23 5.19 14.66
CA LYS A 211 15.40 6.02 14.38
C LYS A 211 16.69 5.25 14.12
N HIS A 212 16.94 4.12 14.77
CA HIS A 212 18.13 3.32 14.47
C HIS A 212 17.92 2.37 13.28
N TYR A 213 16.74 1.75 13.12
CA TYR A 213 16.52 0.75 12.06
C TYR A 213 15.83 1.30 10.79
N LEU A 214 14.61 1.86 10.88
CA LEU A 214 13.86 2.31 9.70
C LEU A 214 14.47 3.55 9.05
N TRP A 215 14.75 4.60 9.83
CA TRP A 215 15.18 5.90 9.31
C TRP A 215 16.40 5.81 8.37
N PRO A 216 17.48 5.05 8.67
CA PRO A 216 18.58 4.88 7.74
C PRO A 216 18.20 4.12 6.45
N ARG A 217 17.29 3.14 6.52
CA ARG A 217 16.80 2.41 5.32
C ARG A 217 16.05 3.32 4.36
N LEU A 218 15.22 4.22 4.89
CA LEU A 218 14.50 5.23 4.08
C LEU A 218 15.48 6.21 3.41
N HIS A 219 16.61 6.50 4.07
CA HIS A 219 17.68 7.36 3.58
C HIS A 219 18.83 6.58 2.88
N TYR A 220 18.50 5.41 2.30
CA TYR A 220 19.38 4.61 1.43
C TYR A 220 20.62 3.96 2.10
N LEU A 221 20.68 3.90 3.43
CA LEU A 221 21.78 3.22 4.14
C LEU A 221 21.54 1.70 4.23
N LEU A 222 22.39 0.93 3.54
CA LEU A 222 22.33 -0.53 3.44
C LEU A 222 22.79 -1.25 4.74
N PRO A 223 22.42 -2.53 4.95
CA PRO A 223 22.68 -3.23 6.22
C PRO A 223 24.16 -3.31 6.64
N HIS A 224 25.05 -3.46 5.66
CA HIS A 224 26.49 -3.61 5.86
C HIS A 224 27.27 -2.29 5.86
N ALA A 225 26.60 -1.14 5.72
CA ALA A 225 27.26 0.15 5.85
C ALA A 225 27.60 0.42 7.34
N PRO A 226 28.81 0.89 7.68
CA PRO A 226 29.22 1.10 9.06
C PRO A 226 28.54 2.34 9.66
N ALA A 227 27.50 2.13 10.49
CA ALA A 227 26.94 3.15 11.39
C ALA A 227 27.74 3.21 12.71
N ALA A 228 27.57 4.26 13.52
CA ALA A 228 28.28 4.39 14.79
C ALA A 228 27.86 3.37 15.89
N ASN A 229 26.96 2.44 15.56
CA ASN A 229 26.57 1.30 16.39
C ASN A 229 26.97 -0.07 15.78
N GLY A 230 27.73 -0.08 14.68
CA GLY A 230 28.05 -1.29 13.93
C GLY A 230 27.07 -1.54 12.78
N TYR A 231 26.76 -2.81 12.51
CA TYR A 231 25.84 -3.20 11.44
C TYR A 231 24.38 -2.95 11.81
N LEU A 232 23.58 -2.53 10.83
CA LEU A 232 22.14 -2.31 10.99
C LEU A 232 21.37 -3.64 10.89
N HIS A 233 21.56 -4.52 11.89
CA HIS A 233 20.82 -5.78 12.01
C HIS A 233 19.33 -5.54 12.30
N PHE A 234 18.48 -6.49 11.88
CA PHE A 234 17.07 -6.49 12.22
C PHE A 234 16.84 -7.20 13.56
N ASP A 235 16.18 -6.52 14.49
CA ASP A 235 15.76 -7.09 15.78
C ASP A 235 14.23 -7.28 15.81
N ALA A 236 13.80 -8.53 15.99
CA ALA A 236 12.40 -8.91 16.12
C ALA A 236 11.76 -8.39 17.43
N GLY A 237 12.55 -8.15 18.48
CA GLY A 237 12.12 -7.48 19.71
C GLY A 237 11.69 -6.04 19.45
N LEU A 238 12.56 -5.25 18.81
CA LEU A 238 12.24 -3.86 18.42
C LEU A 238 11.02 -3.79 17.48
N TYR A 239 10.86 -4.76 16.55
CA TYR A 239 9.67 -4.84 15.71
C TYR A 239 8.39 -5.15 16.51
N ARG A 240 8.45 -6.02 17.53
CA ARG A 240 7.32 -6.27 18.45
C ARG A 240 6.96 -5.01 19.23
N SER A 241 7.93 -4.26 19.74
CA SER A 241 7.69 -3.00 20.45
C SER A 241 7.09 -1.92 19.51
N TYR A 242 7.52 -1.88 18.24
CA TYR A 242 6.91 -1.05 17.21
C TYR A 242 5.46 -1.41 16.88
N ALA A 243 5.16 -2.71 16.72
CA ALA A 243 3.80 -3.21 16.52
C ALA A 243 2.91 -3.01 17.76
N SER A 244 3.48 -3.09 18.96
CA SER A 244 2.79 -2.81 20.22
C SER A 244 2.42 -1.32 20.34
N ALA A 245 3.37 -0.41 20.07
CA ALA A 245 3.10 1.03 20.04
C ALA A 245 2.01 1.37 19.01
N ASN A 246 2.10 0.85 17.78
CA ASN A 246 1.08 1.05 16.75
C ASN A 246 -0.32 0.55 17.17
N ARG A 247 -0.40 -0.51 18.00
CA ARG A 247 -1.66 -1.01 18.59
C ARG A 247 -2.19 -0.08 19.68
N SER A 248 -1.34 0.46 20.56
CA SER A 248 -1.74 1.46 21.57
C SER A 248 -2.29 2.73 20.90
N PHE A 249 -1.67 3.18 19.81
CA PHE A 249 -2.18 4.26 18.97
C PHE A 249 -3.58 3.92 18.40
N ALA A 250 -3.76 2.71 17.86
CA ALA A 250 -5.03 2.28 17.30
C ALA A 250 -6.17 2.28 18.32
N ALA A 251 -5.92 1.81 19.54
CA ALA A 251 -6.90 1.82 20.62
C ALA A 251 -7.39 3.26 20.93
N ARG A 252 -6.47 4.21 21.06
CA ARG A 252 -6.79 5.62 21.36
C ARG A 252 -7.57 6.31 20.24
N VAL A 253 -7.30 5.97 18.98
CA VAL A 253 -8.10 6.47 17.85
C VAL A 253 -9.52 5.88 17.86
N VAL A 254 -9.66 4.58 18.18
CA VAL A 254 -10.97 3.92 18.26
C VAL A 254 -11.83 4.43 19.42
N GLU A 255 -11.24 4.96 20.49
CA GLU A 255 -11.98 5.64 21.59
C GLU A 255 -12.70 6.94 21.14
N VAL A 256 -12.32 7.56 20.02
CA VAL A 256 -12.89 8.86 19.54
C VAL A 256 -13.61 8.75 18.19
N LEU A 257 -13.24 7.78 17.37
CA LEU A 257 -13.73 7.58 16.00
C LEU A 257 -15.22 7.19 15.96
N SER A 258 -16.06 8.01 15.33
CA SER A 258 -17.39 7.60 14.87
C SER A 258 -17.34 7.11 13.42
N PRO A 259 -17.57 5.81 13.15
CA PRO A 259 -17.48 5.28 11.78
C PRO A 259 -18.61 5.73 10.85
N ASP A 260 -19.78 6.02 11.43
CA ASP A 260 -21.01 6.35 10.70
C ASP A 260 -21.18 7.87 10.50
N ASP A 261 -20.69 8.70 11.41
CA ASP A 261 -20.61 10.18 11.27
C ASP A 261 -19.69 10.62 10.10
N GLY A 262 -18.97 9.68 9.49
CA GLY A 262 -18.15 9.92 8.30
C GLY A 262 -16.75 10.46 8.58
N ASP A 263 -16.28 10.35 9.82
CA ASP A 263 -14.97 10.79 10.29
C ASP A 263 -13.80 10.36 9.37
N LEU A 264 -12.79 11.23 9.27
CA LEU A 264 -11.59 11.05 8.46
C LEU A 264 -10.35 10.92 9.34
N VAL A 265 -9.66 9.78 9.28
CA VAL A 265 -8.40 9.55 10.00
C VAL A 265 -7.21 9.83 9.09
N PHE A 266 -6.33 10.72 9.52
CA PHE A 266 -5.11 11.12 8.83
C PHE A 266 -3.89 10.62 9.62
N VAL A 267 -3.19 9.62 9.10
CA VAL A 267 -2.03 8.99 9.75
C VAL A 267 -0.72 9.51 9.14
N HIS A 268 0.19 9.97 9.99
CA HIS A 268 1.43 10.63 9.56
C HIS A 268 2.71 9.83 9.85
N ASP A 269 3.49 9.64 8.79
CA ASP A 269 4.91 9.24 8.76
C ASP A 269 5.24 7.79 9.19
N TYR A 270 6.50 7.39 8.95
CA TYR A 270 6.99 5.99 9.11
C TYR A 270 6.89 5.40 10.52
N HIS A 271 6.62 6.23 11.53
CA HIS A 271 6.35 5.80 12.89
C HIS A 271 5.08 4.94 13.01
N LEU A 272 4.12 5.11 12.08
CA LEU A 272 2.76 4.58 12.18
C LEU A 272 2.33 3.70 10.99
N TRP A 273 3.26 3.02 10.30
CA TRP A 273 2.93 2.18 9.13
C TRP A 273 2.01 0.99 9.42
N LEU A 274 1.98 0.46 10.65
CA LEU A 274 1.08 -0.64 11.01
C LEU A 274 -0.30 -0.17 11.49
N LEU A 275 -0.46 1.13 11.75
CA LEU A 275 -1.69 1.70 12.29
C LEU A 275 -2.93 1.43 11.41
N PRO A 276 -2.90 1.56 10.06
CA PRO A 276 -4.10 1.29 9.25
C PRO A 276 -4.61 -0.16 9.37
N SER A 277 -3.74 -1.16 9.50
CA SER A 277 -4.16 -2.55 9.78
C SER A 277 -4.88 -2.68 11.12
N PHE A 278 -4.35 -2.05 12.18
CA PHE A 278 -4.96 -2.13 13.51
C PHE A 278 -6.27 -1.33 13.59
N LEU A 279 -6.34 -0.14 12.96
CA LEU A 279 -7.58 0.63 12.83
C LEU A 279 -8.64 -0.18 12.08
N ARG A 280 -8.29 -0.83 10.97
CA ARG A 280 -9.24 -1.64 10.20
C ARG A 280 -9.69 -2.91 10.91
N ARG A 281 -8.86 -3.48 11.79
CA ARG A 281 -9.26 -4.60 12.65
C ARG A 281 -10.27 -4.17 13.72
N GLY A 282 -10.12 -2.99 14.31
CA GLY A 282 -11.10 -2.45 15.27
C GLY A 282 -12.36 -1.93 14.60
N CYS A 283 -12.22 -1.29 13.45
CA CYS A 283 -13.31 -0.72 12.66
C CYS A 283 -13.07 -0.93 11.15
N PRO A 284 -13.67 -1.96 10.53
CA PRO A 284 -13.55 -2.19 9.07
C PRO A 284 -14.08 -1.05 8.20
N ARG A 285 -14.95 -0.20 8.75
CA ARG A 285 -15.61 0.93 8.07
C ARG A 285 -14.88 2.29 8.22
N CYS A 286 -13.76 2.35 8.94
CA CYS A 286 -13.00 3.61 9.12
C CYS A 286 -12.39 4.15 7.81
N ARG A 287 -12.43 5.46 7.60
CA ARG A 287 -11.84 6.17 6.46
C ARG A 287 -10.41 6.59 6.83
N VAL A 288 -9.40 6.08 6.12
CA VAL A 288 -7.98 6.22 6.52
C VAL A 288 -7.14 6.73 5.37
N GLY A 289 -6.61 7.94 5.51
CA GLY A 289 -5.50 8.45 4.70
C GLY A 289 -4.18 8.28 5.45
N PHE A 290 -3.15 7.81 4.76
CA PHE A 290 -1.78 7.77 5.27
C PHE A 290 -0.88 8.70 4.46
N PHE A 291 0.02 9.46 5.08
CA PHE A 291 1.02 10.28 4.38
C PHE A 291 2.45 10.07 4.90
N LEU A 292 3.40 9.81 4.01
CA LEU A 292 4.82 9.66 4.34
C LEU A 292 5.57 10.99 4.19
N HIS A 293 6.22 11.45 5.27
CA HIS A 293 7.04 12.67 5.24
C HIS A 293 8.53 12.40 4.99
N SER A 294 8.98 11.16 5.23
CA SER A 294 10.31 10.67 4.85
C SER A 294 10.37 10.25 3.36
N PRO A 295 11.56 10.01 2.77
CA PRO A 295 11.65 9.38 1.45
C PRO A 295 11.06 7.96 1.49
N PHE A 296 10.46 7.52 0.38
CA PHE A 296 10.29 6.07 0.15
C PHE A 296 11.46 5.56 -0.69
N PRO A 297 12.23 4.56 -0.22
CA PRO A 297 13.42 4.09 -0.92
C PRO A 297 13.05 3.13 -2.06
N SER A 298 13.95 2.97 -3.03
CA SER A 298 13.75 2.05 -4.16
C SER A 298 13.49 0.60 -3.69
N ALA A 299 12.78 -0.19 -4.49
CA ALA A 299 12.43 -1.58 -4.16
C ALA A 299 13.65 -2.45 -3.81
N GLU A 300 14.83 -2.13 -4.35
CA GLU A 300 16.11 -2.79 -4.03
C GLU A 300 16.60 -2.52 -2.61
N VAL A 301 16.46 -1.29 -2.12
CA VAL A 301 16.78 -0.95 -0.73
C VAL A 301 15.66 -1.44 0.20
N PHE A 302 14.40 -1.27 -0.21
CA PHE A 302 13.24 -1.69 0.59
C PHE A 302 13.19 -3.21 0.82
N ARG A 303 13.59 -4.04 -0.17
CA ARG A 303 13.64 -5.50 0.00
C ARG A 303 14.65 -5.99 1.04
N SER A 304 15.59 -5.15 1.48
CA SER A 304 16.51 -5.46 2.59
C SER A 304 15.84 -5.49 3.96
N ILE A 305 14.59 -5.02 4.08
CA ILE A 305 13.80 -5.11 5.31
C ILE A 305 13.15 -6.50 5.38
N PRO A 306 13.36 -7.31 6.45
CA PRO A 306 12.74 -8.63 6.54
C PRO A 306 11.22 -8.59 6.55
N VAL A 307 10.64 -7.67 7.32
CA VAL A 307 9.19 -7.44 7.48
C VAL A 307 8.58 -6.51 6.40
N ARG A 308 9.25 -6.34 5.26
CA ARG A 308 8.84 -5.45 4.15
C ARG A 308 7.38 -5.64 3.71
N GLU A 309 6.90 -6.87 3.66
CA GLU A 309 5.57 -7.19 3.14
C GLU A 309 4.46 -6.84 4.12
N ASP A 310 4.67 -7.07 5.42
CA ASP A 310 3.75 -6.66 6.48
C ASP A 310 3.56 -5.14 6.49
N LEU A 311 4.64 -4.39 6.28
CA LEU A 311 4.61 -2.94 6.20
C LEU A 311 3.88 -2.44 4.94
N LEU A 312 4.06 -3.09 3.77
CA LEU A 312 3.29 -2.75 2.56
C LEU A 312 1.81 -3.13 2.69
N ARG A 313 1.49 -4.35 3.15
CA ARG A 313 0.11 -4.82 3.37
C ARG A 313 -0.64 -3.91 4.35
N ALA A 314 0.05 -3.38 5.36
CA ALA A 314 -0.53 -2.42 6.29
C ALA A 314 -0.78 -1.04 5.68
N LEU A 315 0.13 -0.51 4.85
CA LEU A 315 -0.12 0.71 4.09
C LEU A 315 -1.29 0.55 3.11
N LEU A 316 -1.47 -0.64 2.51
CA LEU A 316 -2.59 -0.99 1.63
C LEU A 316 -3.93 -1.22 2.38
N ASN A 317 -3.96 -1.16 3.72
CA ASN A 317 -5.20 -1.08 4.49
C ASN A 317 -5.72 0.36 4.67
N ALA A 318 -4.97 1.38 4.21
CA ALA A 318 -5.51 2.72 3.98
C ALA A 318 -6.44 2.75 2.74
N ASP A 319 -7.18 3.85 2.59
CA ASP A 319 -7.94 4.19 1.37
C ASP A 319 -7.09 5.09 0.44
N LEU A 320 -6.27 5.97 1.03
CA LEU A 320 -5.38 6.91 0.34
C LEU A 320 -3.95 6.82 0.92
N VAL A 321 -2.93 6.68 0.07
CA VAL A 321 -1.51 6.70 0.46
C VAL A 321 -0.80 7.87 -0.22
N GLY A 322 -0.21 8.75 0.58
CA GLY A 322 0.38 10.02 0.16
C GLY A 322 1.90 10.10 0.30
N PHE A 323 2.54 10.75 -0.66
CA PHE A 323 3.99 11.00 -0.71
C PHE A 323 4.32 12.44 -1.10
N HIS A 324 5.52 12.93 -0.79
CA HIS A 324 5.95 14.27 -1.21
C HIS A 324 6.28 14.42 -2.70
N THR A 325 6.82 13.38 -3.34
CA THR A 325 7.26 13.42 -4.75
C THR A 325 6.74 12.24 -5.54
N TYR A 326 6.70 12.38 -6.87
CA TYR A 326 6.37 11.28 -7.78
C TYR A 326 7.37 10.11 -7.66
N ASP A 327 8.66 10.37 -7.42
CA ASP A 327 9.66 9.30 -7.27
C ASP A 327 9.42 8.41 -6.05
N TYR A 328 9.02 8.96 -4.91
CA TYR A 328 8.69 8.16 -3.74
C TYR A 328 7.43 7.31 -3.99
N ALA A 329 6.42 7.88 -4.65
CA ALA A 329 5.24 7.12 -5.08
C ALA A 329 5.61 6.02 -6.10
N ARG A 330 6.44 6.31 -7.10
CA ARG A 330 6.97 5.36 -8.09
C ARG A 330 7.76 4.22 -7.45
N HIS A 331 8.56 4.50 -6.42
CA HIS A 331 9.26 3.47 -5.65
C HIS A 331 8.31 2.60 -4.82
N PHE A 332 7.25 3.19 -4.21
CA PHE A 332 6.21 2.42 -3.52
C PHE A 332 5.43 1.52 -4.48
N LEU A 333 4.98 2.04 -5.63
CA LEU A 333 4.31 1.28 -6.69
C LEU A 333 5.19 0.10 -7.18
N SER A 334 6.48 0.35 -7.40
CA SER A 334 7.46 -0.68 -7.78
C SER A 334 7.66 -1.74 -6.68
N ALA A 335 7.67 -1.33 -5.41
CA ALA A 335 7.76 -2.26 -4.28
C ALA A 335 6.50 -3.13 -4.15
N CYS A 336 5.30 -2.56 -4.27
CA CYS A 336 4.04 -3.31 -4.28
C CYS A 336 3.97 -4.31 -5.45
N SER A 337 4.39 -3.90 -6.65
CA SER A 337 4.41 -4.78 -7.81
C SER A 337 5.42 -5.93 -7.67
N ARG A 338 6.66 -5.63 -7.27
CA ARG A 338 7.75 -6.64 -7.19
C ARG A 338 7.74 -7.51 -5.92
N LEU A 339 7.02 -7.12 -4.86
CA LEU A 339 6.97 -7.86 -3.59
C LEU A 339 5.60 -8.46 -3.25
N LEU A 340 4.52 -7.97 -3.87
CA LEU A 340 3.15 -8.46 -3.64
C LEU A 340 2.44 -8.86 -4.95
N GLY A 341 3.09 -8.77 -6.11
CA GLY A 341 2.49 -9.07 -7.43
C GLY A 341 1.43 -8.07 -7.90
N LEU A 342 1.25 -6.95 -7.20
CA LEU A 342 0.12 -6.05 -7.43
C LEU A 342 0.35 -5.14 -8.64
N ALA A 343 -0.58 -5.20 -9.60
CA ALA A 343 -0.67 -4.21 -10.66
C ALA A 343 -1.24 -2.88 -10.12
N TYR A 344 -0.75 -1.77 -10.65
CA TYR A 344 -1.35 -0.44 -10.46
C TYR A 344 -1.93 0.04 -11.80
N THR A 345 -2.97 0.87 -11.73
CA THR A 345 -3.60 1.48 -12.90
C THR A 345 -3.58 2.99 -12.78
N SER A 346 -3.49 3.68 -13.92
CA SER A 346 -3.73 5.12 -14.02
C SER A 346 -5.06 5.34 -14.72
N ARG A 347 -6.00 6.03 -14.08
CA ARG A 347 -7.31 6.39 -14.65
C ARG A 347 -7.60 7.86 -14.34
N HIS A 348 -7.91 8.66 -15.36
CA HIS A 348 -8.20 10.10 -15.25
C HIS A 348 -7.15 10.88 -14.42
N GLY A 349 -5.86 10.59 -14.63
CA GLY A 349 -4.75 11.23 -13.91
C GLY A 349 -4.53 10.77 -12.46
N ARG A 350 -5.36 9.86 -11.93
CA ARG A 350 -5.17 9.25 -10.61
C ARG A 350 -4.52 7.88 -10.75
N VAL A 351 -3.56 7.58 -9.87
CA VAL A 351 -2.96 6.24 -9.76
C VAL A 351 -3.63 5.47 -8.62
N GLY A 352 -4.01 4.22 -8.86
CA GLY A 352 -4.59 3.35 -7.85
C GLY A 352 -4.12 1.90 -7.96
N ILE A 353 -4.01 1.22 -6.82
CA ILE A 353 -3.74 -0.21 -6.71
C ILE A 353 -5.07 -0.90 -6.37
N ASN A 354 -5.47 -1.93 -7.12
CA ASN A 354 -6.55 -2.82 -6.68
C ASN A 354 -5.97 -3.83 -5.67
N TYR A 355 -6.49 -3.82 -4.45
CA TYR A 355 -6.06 -4.69 -3.36
C TYR A 355 -7.30 -5.29 -2.68
N HIS A 356 -7.55 -6.56 -2.97
CA HIS A 356 -8.70 -7.33 -2.46
C HIS A 356 -10.06 -6.63 -2.67
N GLY A 357 -10.32 -6.15 -3.89
CA GLY A 357 -11.58 -5.49 -4.26
C GLY A 357 -11.67 -4.02 -3.87
N ARG A 358 -10.68 -3.47 -3.15
CA ARG A 358 -10.59 -2.03 -2.84
C ARG A 358 -9.57 -1.37 -3.76
N THR A 359 -9.92 -0.20 -4.30
CA THR A 359 -8.93 0.66 -4.99
C THR A 359 -8.26 1.58 -3.97
N VAL A 360 -7.00 1.28 -3.63
CA VAL A 360 -6.16 2.17 -2.80
C VAL A 360 -5.60 3.26 -3.70
N LEU A 361 -6.00 4.52 -3.47
CA LEU A 361 -5.50 5.65 -4.26
C LEU A 361 -4.11 6.09 -3.80
N ILE A 362 -3.27 6.49 -4.75
CA ILE A 362 -1.90 6.95 -4.51
C ILE A 362 -1.80 8.43 -4.92
N LYS A 363 -1.48 9.29 -3.94
CA LYS A 363 -1.29 10.74 -4.13
C LYS A 363 0.18 11.11 -3.96
N PHE A 364 0.66 12.04 -4.78
CA PHE A 364 1.93 12.71 -4.56
C PHE A 364 1.71 14.23 -4.58
N LEU A 365 2.14 14.91 -3.52
CA LEU A 365 2.01 16.36 -3.35
C LEU A 365 3.03 16.85 -2.31
N SER A 366 3.87 17.83 -2.66
CA SER A 366 4.72 18.51 -1.67
C SER A 366 3.83 19.17 -0.62
N VAL A 367 4.20 19.06 0.65
CA VAL A 367 3.62 19.95 1.67
C VAL A 367 4.25 21.33 1.46
N GLY A 368 3.47 22.39 1.63
CA GLY A 368 3.92 23.77 1.53
C GLY A 368 4.56 24.31 2.81
N VAL A 369 4.37 25.60 3.03
CA VAL A 369 4.58 26.27 4.32
C VAL A 369 3.28 26.90 4.81
N ASP A 370 3.23 27.25 6.08
CA ASP A 370 2.15 28.06 6.64
C ASP A 370 2.51 29.54 6.47
N MET A 371 1.86 30.21 5.53
CA MET A 371 2.06 31.64 5.25
C MET A 371 1.55 32.53 6.39
N GLY A 372 0.52 32.10 7.12
CA GLY A 372 -0.05 32.87 8.23
C GLY A 372 0.90 32.90 9.42
N LEU A 373 1.34 31.72 9.87
CA LEU A 373 2.27 31.59 10.98
C LEU A 373 3.61 32.30 10.71
N LEU A 374 4.12 32.21 9.47
CA LEU A 374 5.35 32.92 9.09
C LEU A 374 5.18 34.44 9.23
N ARG A 375 4.04 35.00 8.80
CA ARG A 375 3.77 36.44 8.94
C ARG A 375 3.69 36.87 10.40
N THR A 376 3.06 36.07 11.26
CA THR A 376 3.06 36.34 12.72
C THR A 376 4.48 36.34 13.30
N ALA A 377 5.35 35.42 12.87
CA ALA A 377 6.76 35.40 13.31
C ALA A 377 7.57 36.57 12.74
N MET A 378 7.35 36.96 11.49
CA MET A 378 8.00 38.10 10.81
C MET A 378 7.57 39.46 11.39
N ALA A 379 6.33 39.58 11.86
CA ALA A 379 5.79 40.79 12.48
C ALA A 379 6.20 40.96 13.96
N SER A 380 6.92 39.99 14.56
CA SER A 380 7.34 40.10 15.96
C SER A 380 8.43 41.18 16.15
N PRO A 381 8.37 41.98 17.24
CA PRO A 381 9.41 42.96 17.53
C PRO A 381 10.77 42.29 17.80
N GLU A 382 10.76 41.04 18.29
CA GLU A 382 11.93 40.20 18.49
C GLU A 382 12.66 39.91 17.17
N ALA A 383 11.94 39.53 16.11
CA ALA A 383 12.53 39.30 14.79
C ALA A 383 13.12 40.59 14.21
N ALA A 384 12.43 41.73 14.35
CA ALA A 384 12.91 43.03 13.88
C ALA A 384 14.07 43.61 14.72
N ALA A 385 14.20 43.23 16.00
CA ALA A 385 15.36 43.54 16.82
C ALA A 385 16.57 42.68 16.42
N LYS A 386 16.39 41.35 16.31
CA LYS A 386 17.48 40.43 15.97
C LYS A 386 17.95 40.61 14.52
N PHE A 387 17.08 41.02 13.60
CA PHE A 387 17.45 41.38 12.23
C PHE A 387 18.48 42.53 12.22
N ARG A 388 18.20 43.62 12.95
CA ARG A 388 19.14 44.76 13.08
C ARG A 388 20.44 44.40 13.77
N GLU A 389 20.40 43.55 14.80
CA GLU A 389 21.62 43.06 15.44
C GLU A 389 22.50 42.28 14.44
N ILE A 390 21.90 41.44 13.60
CA ILE A 390 22.59 40.68 12.55
C ILE A 390 23.15 41.60 11.45
N THR A 391 22.37 42.57 10.96
CA THR A 391 22.74 43.43 9.82
C THR A 391 23.63 44.62 10.19
N GLU A 392 23.35 45.30 11.31
CA GLU A 392 24.04 46.54 11.71
C GLU A 392 25.21 46.29 12.68
N VAL A 393 25.24 45.15 13.39
CA VAL A 393 26.23 44.85 14.45
C VAL A 393 27.09 43.61 14.15
N GLU A 394 26.52 42.40 14.14
CA GLU A 394 27.30 41.14 14.04
C GLU A 394 28.03 40.97 12.69
N TYR A 395 27.33 41.21 11.58
CA TYR A 395 27.82 40.93 10.21
C TYR A 395 27.86 42.17 9.32
N LYS A 396 28.00 43.37 9.91
CA LYS A 396 28.07 44.64 9.19
C LYS A 396 29.10 44.60 8.05
N GLY A 397 28.65 44.82 6.82
CA GLY A 397 29.50 44.81 5.62
C GLY A 397 29.96 43.42 5.15
N ARG A 398 29.38 42.33 5.68
CA ARG A 398 29.68 40.95 5.31
C ARG A 398 28.51 40.32 4.55
N VAL A 399 28.80 39.34 3.71
CA VAL A 399 27.79 38.58 2.97
C VAL A 399 27.48 37.30 3.73
N LEU A 400 26.25 37.20 4.23
CA LEU A 400 25.77 36.08 5.03
C LEU A 400 25.24 34.94 4.15
N MET A 401 25.72 33.73 4.38
CA MET A 401 25.11 32.48 3.93
C MET A 401 24.52 31.74 5.12
N VAL A 402 23.34 31.12 4.95
CA VAL A 402 22.66 30.38 6.02
C VAL A 402 22.48 28.89 5.67
N GLY A 403 22.76 28.04 6.65
CA GLY A 403 22.34 26.65 6.69
C GLY A 403 21.55 26.40 7.97
N VAL A 404 20.42 25.71 7.89
CA VAL A 404 19.65 25.29 9.08
C VAL A 404 19.33 23.81 8.90
N ASP A 405 19.83 22.96 9.78
CA ASP A 405 19.73 21.51 9.64
C ASP A 405 19.51 20.82 10.98
N ASP A 406 18.83 19.67 10.94
CA ASP A 406 18.81 18.74 12.06
C ASP A 406 20.19 18.07 12.18
N VAL A 407 20.67 17.84 13.41
CA VAL A 407 21.94 17.15 13.64
C VAL A 407 21.80 15.65 13.35
N ASP A 408 21.97 15.30 12.08
CA ASP A 408 21.74 13.97 11.51
C ASP A 408 22.70 13.73 10.33
N ILE A 409 23.23 12.52 10.21
CA ILE A 409 24.18 12.13 9.14
C ILE A 409 23.62 12.40 7.74
N PHE A 410 22.30 12.32 7.55
CA PHE A 410 21.66 12.52 6.25
C PHE A 410 21.46 14.00 5.88
N LYS A 411 21.75 14.96 6.75
CA LYS A 411 21.71 16.41 6.42
C LYS A 411 23.01 16.94 5.82
N GLY A 412 24.09 16.15 5.79
CA GLY A 412 25.29 16.49 5.03
C GLY A 412 26.02 17.75 5.50
N VAL A 413 25.84 18.18 6.75
CA VAL A 413 26.45 19.41 7.31
C VAL A 413 27.98 19.42 7.13
N ARG A 414 28.63 18.26 7.38
CA ARG A 414 30.07 18.04 7.09
C ARG A 414 30.45 18.46 5.66
N LEU A 415 29.66 18.06 4.66
CA LEU A 415 29.96 18.32 3.24
C LEU A 415 29.84 19.81 2.94
N LYS A 416 28.84 20.49 3.52
CA LYS A 416 28.66 21.95 3.44
C LYS A 416 29.90 22.70 3.93
N LEU A 417 30.44 22.30 5.08
CA LEU A 417 31.62 22.95 5.64
C LEU A 417 32.88 22.70 4.81
N LEU A 418 33.04 21.51 4.23
CA LEU A 418 34.16 21.22 3.31
C LEU A 418 34.04 22.03 2.01
N ALA A 419 32.83 22.28 1.50
CA ALA A 419 32.63 23.16 0.35
C ALA A 419 32.89 24.64 0.70
N MET A 420 32.57 25.08 1.92
CA MET A 420 32.96 26.41 2.42
C MET A 420 34.49 26.54 2.57
N GLU A 421 35.19 25.48 2.97
CA GLU A 421 36.65 25.45 2.99
C GLU A 421 37.24 25.58 1.58
N SER A 422 36.77 24.75 0.64
CA SER A 422 37.18 24.79 -0.77
C SER A 422 36.87 26.13 -1.46
N LEU A 423 35.71 26.74 -1.17
CA LEU A 423 35.33 28.08 -1.62
C LEU A 423 36.36 29.13 -1.18
N LEU A 424 36.79 29.09 0.08
CA LEU A 424 37.77 30.03 0.63
C LEU A 424 39.20 29.72 0.15
N GLU A 425 39.53 28.48 -0.18
CA GLU A 425 40.78 28.11 -0.85
C GLU A 425 40.84 28.72 -2.26
N THR A 426 39.88 28.36 -3.11
CA THR A 426 39.82 28.70 -4.55
C THR A 426 39.57 30.18 -4.82
N TYR A 427 38.80 30.88 -3.95
CA TYR A 427 38.44 32.29 -4.13
C TYR A 427 38.91 33.17 -2.95
N PRO A 428 40.22 33.52 -2.88
CA PRO A 428 40.77 34.35 -1.80
C PRO A 428 40.06 35.69 -1.58
N ALA A 429 39.46 36.27 -2.62
CA ALA A 429 38.72 37.53 -2.57
C ALA A 429 37.44 37.50 -1.69
N LEU A 430 36.97 36.31 -1.29
CA LEU A 430 35.83 36.13 -0.39
C LEU A 430 36.23 36.10 1.10
N ARG A 431 37.51 35.90 1.40
CA ARG A 431 38.04 35.88 2.79
C ARG A 431 37.82 37.24 3.46
N GLY A 432 37.39 37.23 4.71
CA GLY A 432 37.01 38.44 5.46
C GLY A 432 35.64 39.02 5.11
N ARG A 433 35.05 38.63 3.96
CA ARG A 433 33.77 39.15 3.45
C ARG A 433 32.60 38.20 3.64
N VAL A 434 32.79 36.89 3.40
CA VAL A 434 31.71 35.89 3.45
C VAL A 434 31.71 35.17 4.79
N VAL A 435 30.52 34.91 5.34
CA VAL A 435 30.30 34.11 6.56
C VAL A 435 29.21 33.07 6.32
N LEU A 436 29.44 31.83 6.71
CA LEU A 436 28.44 30.76 6.77
C LEU A 436 27.96 30.57 8.21
N VAL A 437 26.70 30.92 8.48
CA VAL A 437 26.01 30.59 9.74
C VAL A 437 25.29 29.25 9.57
N GLN A 438 25.74 28.23 10.29
CA GLN A 438 25.09 26.92 10.36
C GLN A 438 24.34 26.80 11.69
N ILE A 439 23.01 26.83 11.64
CA ILE A 439 22.14 26.58 12.79
C ILE A 439 21.87 25.08 12.90
N HIS A 440 21.96 24.54 14.10
CA HIS A 440 21.52 23.19 14.43
C HIS A 440 20.12 23.21 15.06
N ASN A 441 19.17 22.49 14.48
CA ASN A 441 17.92 22.18 15.16
C ASN A 441 18.15 21.16 16.29
N PRO A 442 17.32 21.18 17.36
CA PRO A 442 17.39 20.20 18.44
C PRO A 442 17.35 18.74 17.96
N THR A 443 18.17 17.90 18.60
CA THR A 443 18.34 16.49 18.25
C THR A 443 17.09 15.69 18.55
N ARG A 444 16.48 15.07 17.52
CA ARG A 444 15.23 14.30 17.66
C ARG A 444 15.37 13.05 18.56
N CYS A 445 16.58 12.48 18.60
CA CYS A 445 17.03 11.42 19.50
C CYS A 445 18.53 11.61 19.79
N GLY A 446 19.03 11.07 20.90
CA GLY A 446 20.48 10.97 21.17
C GLY A 446 21.12 9.74 20.51
N GLY A 447 22.45 9.63 20.59
CA GLY A 447 23.20 8.46 20.14
C GLY A 447 24.54 8.81 19.47
N ARG A 448 25.41 7.81 19.30
CA ARG A 448 26.79 7.99 18.81
C ARG A 448 26.88 8.61 17.41
N ASP A 449 25.91 8.39 16.53
CA ASP A 449 25.88 9.04 15.21
C ASP A 449 25.69 10.57 15.33
N VAL A 450 24.91 11.03 16.32
CA VAL A 450 24.67 12.47 16.59
C VAL A 450 25.91 13.12 17.23
N GLU A 451 26.50 12.46 18.22
CA GLU A 451 27.76 12.87 18.85
C GLU A 451 28.90 12.94 17.83
N ARG A 452 28.96 11.97 16.91
CA ARG A 452 29.89 11.95 15.79
C ARG A 452 29.68 13.14 14.85
N VAL A 453 28.45 13.44 14.43
CA VAL A 453 28.17 14.61 13.57
C VAL A 453 28.57 15.92 14.26
N ARG A 454 28.29 16.07 15.56
CA ARG A 454 28.74 17.23 16.36
C ARG A 454 30.26 17.33 16.40
N GLY A 455 30.95 16.23 16.72
CA GLY A 455 32.41 16.16 16.81
C GLY A 455 33.13 16.37 15.47
N GLU A 456 32.61 15.84 14.36
CA GLU A 456 33.14 16.10 13.01
C GLU A 456 32.91 17.56 12.60
N THR A 457 31.71 18.11 12.86
CA THR A 457 31.35 19.51 12.55
C THR A 457 32.24 20.50 13.31
N ALA A 458 32.40 20.34 14.62
CA ALA A 458 33.22 21.21 15.45
C ALA A 458 34.71 21.18 15.04
N LYS A 459 35.25 19.99 14.68
CA LYS A 459 36.64 19.85 14.19
C LYS A 459 36.86 20.59 12.86
N ILE A 460 35.89 20.51 11.93
CA ILE A 460 35.98 21.19 10.64
C ILE A 460 35.81 22.71 10.81
N GLN A 461 34.83 23.16 11.61
CA GLN A 461 34.67 24.57 11.97
C GLN A 461 35.96 25.16 12.56
N ALA A 462 36.56 24.48 13.54
CA ALA A 462 37.80 24.92 14.17
C ALA A 462 38.96 25.02 13.16
N ARG A 463 39.10 24.04 12.24
CA ARG A 463 40.11 24.09 11.17
C ARG A 463 39.92 25.29 10.24
N ILE A 464 38.70 25.51 9.75
CA ILE A 464 38.39 26.60 8.81
C ILE A 464 38.60 27.96 9.48
N ASN A 465 38.11 28.13 10.71
CA ASN A 465 38.26 29.38 11.46
C ASN A 465 39.73 29.66 11.85
N ALA A 466 40.53 28.64 12.17
CA ALA A 466 41.96 28.81 12.46
C ALA A 466 42.79 29.15 11.19
N ARG A 467 42.35 28.72 10.01
CA ARG A 467 43.07 28.88 8.73
C ARG A 467 42.67 30.14 7.94
N PHE A 468 41.42 30.59 8.08
CA PHE A 468 40.86 31.71 7.29
C PHE A 468 40.18 32.79 8.14
N GLY A 469 40.05 32.61 9.46
CA GLY A 469 39.50 33.62 10.37
C GLY A 469 40.51 34.69 10.79
N GLY A 470 40.06 35.62 11.63
CA GLY A 470 40.88 36.70 12.18
C GLY A 470 40.15 37.45 13.30
N PRO A 471 40.75 38.54 13.85
CA PRO A 471 40.12 39.35 14.88
C PRO A 471 38.72 39.83 14.46
N GLY A 472 37.70 39.41 15.21
CA GLY A 472 36.29 39.73 14.91
C GLY A 472 35.71 39.09 13.64
N TYR A 473 36.41 38.18 12.95
CA TYR A 473 35.93 37.48 11.75
C TYR A 473 36.06 35.96 11.89
N GLN A 474 34.92 35.27 11.85
CA GLN A 474 34.85 33.82 11.74
C GLN A 474 34.13 33.46 10.42
N PRO A 475 34.78 32.76 9.48
CA PRO A 475 34.13 32.32 8.23
C PRO A 475 33.01 31.31 8.47
N VAL A 476 33.07 30.50 9.54
CA VAL A 476 32.03 29.53 9.90
C VAL A 476 31.58 29.73 11.35
N VAL A 477 30.31 30.08 11.53
CA VAL A 477 29.65 30.22 12.84
C VAL A 477 28.62 29.09 12.99
N VAL A 478 28.80 28.22 13.99
CA VAL A 478 27.84 27.14 14.29
C VAL A 478 27.02 27.52 15.50
N VAL A 479 25.70 27.65 15.32
CA VAL A 479 24.74 27.96 16.39
C VAL A 479 24.15 26.65 16.90
N ASP A 480 24.78 26.08 17.93
CA ASP A 480 24.48 24.74 18.46
C ASP A 480 23.53 24.77 19.68
N ARG A 481 22.46 25.55 19.57
CA ARG A 481 21.39 25.69 20.59
C ARG A 481 20.00 25.65 19.95
N ALA A 482 18.96 25.51 20.77
CA ALA A 482 17.62 25.80 20.30
C ALA A 482 17.52 27.27 19.86
N VAL A 483 17.13 27.49 18.61
CA VAL A 483 16.92 28.82 18.01
C VAL A 483 15.41 29.02 17.78
N PRO A 484 14.77 30.01 18.42
CA PRO A 484 13.36 30.34 18.22
C PRO A 484 13.03 30.73 16.79
N MET A 485 11.74 30.67 16.41
CA MET A 485 11.33 30.96 15.04
C MET A 485 11.56 32.44 14.65
N ALA A 486 11.37 33.40 15.56
CA ALA A 486 11.66 34.81 15.32
C ALA A 486 13.15 35.07 14.98
N GLU A 487 14.07 34.40 15.66
CA GLU A 487 15.51 34.49 15.38
C GLU A 487 15.89 33.79 14.06
N LYS A 488 15.30 32.61 13.77
CA LYS A 488 15.46 31.94 12.46
C LYS A 488 15.00 32.83 11.31
N VAL A 489 13.85 33.49 11.46
CA VAL A 489 13.29 34.44 10.50
C VAL A 489 14.27 35.59 10.22
N ALA A 490 14.90 36.16 11.26
CA ALA A 490 15.91 37.20 11.10
C ALA A 490 17.12 36.72 10.29
N TYR A 491 17.67 35.54 10.60
CA TYR A 491 18.76 34.94 9.80
C TYR A 491 18.34 34.66 8.35
N TYR A 492 17.11 34.19 8.10
CA TYR A 492 16.61 33.97 6.73
C TYR A 492 16.46 35.27 5.93
N ALA A 493 15.95 36.34 6.54
CA ALA A 493 15.82 37.64 5.87
C ALA A 493 17.19 38.25 5.56
N ALA A 494 18.15 38.16 6.48
CA ALA A 494 19.49 38.72 6.33
C ALA A 494 20.40 37.94 5.34
N ALA A 495 20.19 36.63 5.17
CA ALA A 495 21.07 35.81 4.35
C ALA A 495 20.89 36.02 2.83
N GLU A 496 22.00 36.25 2.13
CA GLU A 496 22.03 36.41 0.67
C GLU A 496 22.00 35.06 -0.08
N CYS A 497 22.42 33.98 0.59
CA CYS A 497 22.26 32.62 0.08
C CYS A 497 21.84 31.63 1.17
N CYS A 498 20.88 30.75 0.85
CA CYS A 498 20.55 29.57 1.64
C CYS A 498 21.18 28.31 1.03
N VAL A 499 21.86 27.50 1.85
CA VAL A 499 22.59 26.30 1.41
C VAL A 499 22.05 25.06 2.11
N VAL A 500 21.47 24.15 1.32
CA VAL A 500 20.91 22.85 1.77
C VAL A 500 21.61 21.70 1.05
N SER A 501 22.60 21.11 1.72
CA SER A 501 23.49 20.05 1.22
C SER A 501 23.05 18.64 1.66
N ALA A 502 21.77 18.44 1.96
CA ALA A 502 21.28 17.21 2.55
C ALA A 502 21.49 15.99 1.63
N VAL A 503 21.98 14.90 2.23
CA VAL A 503 22.39 13.65 1.56
C VAL A 503 21.17 12.97 0.95
N ARG A 504 20.14 12.77 1.78
CA ARG A 504 18.79 12.39 1.38
C ARG A 504 17.84 13.10 2.35
N ASP A 505 16.72 13.59 1.85
CA ASP A 505 15.73 14.26 2.70
C ASP A 505 14.33 14.16 2.05
N GLY A 506 13.33 13.81 2.84
CA GLY A 506 11.96 13.55 2.34
C GLY A 506 11.27 14.81 1.86
N LEU A 507 11.29 15.86 2.69
CA LEU A 507 11.00 17.23 2.29
C LEU A 507 11.77 18.18 3.20
N ASN A 508 12.60 19.03 2.60
CA ASN A 508 13.27 20.10 3.33
C ASN A 508 12.50 21.41 3.13
N ARG A 509 11.92 21.95 4.21
CA ARG A 509 11.14 23.21 4.20
C ARG A 509 12.00 24.46 4.44
N ILE A 510 13.30 24.32 4.73
CA ILE A 510 14.21 25.45 4.98
C ILE A 510 14.33 26.40 3.77
N PRO A 511 14.46 25.92 2.52
CA PRO A 511 14.40 26.81 1.34
C PRO A 511 13.06 27.53 1.18
N TYR A 512 11.95 26.91 1.59
CA TYR A 512 10.62 27.53 1.52
C TYR A 512 10.49 28.66 2.55
N PHE A 513 10.90 28.41 3.80
CA PHE A 513 10.96 29.44 4.84
C PHE A 513 11.88 30.60 4.42
N TYR A 514 13.08 30.28 3.91
CA TYR A 514 14.02 31.27 3.39
C TYR A 514 13.42 32.15 2.29
N THR A 515 12.73 31.55 1.31
CA THR A 515 12.12 32.30 0.20
C THR A 515 11.05 33.27 0.71
N VAL A 516 10.16 32.82 1.61
CA VAL A 516 9.09 33.68 2.16
C VAL A 516 9.68 34.79 3.05
N CYS A 517 10.66 34.49 3.89
CA CYS A 517 11.30 35.51 4.73
C CYS A 517 12.17 36.51 3.94
N ARG A 518 12.62 36.19 2.73
CA ARG A 518 13.30 37.16 1.84
C ARG A 518 12.33 38.10 1.11
N GLU A 519 11.09 37.67 0.86
CA GLU A 519 10.03 38.52 0.29
C GLU A 519 9.33 39.35 1.38
N GLU A 520 8.73 38.68 2.37
CA GLU A 520 7.80 39.27 3.35
C GLU A 520 8.47 39.64 4.70
N GLY A 521 9.77 39.37 4.86
CA GLY A 521 10.50 39.58 6.12
C GLY A 521 10.69 41.05 6.53
N PRO A 522 11.01 41.29 7.81
CA PRO A 522 11.17 42.63 8.38
C PRO A 522 12.25 43.44 7.64
N VAL A 523 12.04 44.76 7.59
CA VAL A 523 12.83 45.69 6.76
C VAL A 523 13.26 46.90 7.58
N ASP A 524 14.53 47.29 7.47
CA ASP A 524 15.01 48.53 8.07
C ASP A 524 14.54 49.77 7.30
N ALA A 525 14.15 50.81 8.06
CA ALA A 525 13.54 52.05 7.58
C ALA A 525 14.48 52.97 6.78
N LYS A 526 15.54 52.42 6.16
CA LYS A 526 16.53 53.09 5.31
C LYS A 526 16.88 52.31 4.03
N GLY A 527 16.18 51.20 3.73
CA GLY A 527 16.52 50.30 2.61
C GLY A 527 15.47 50.18 1.49
N ALA A 528 14.18 50.23 1.81
CA ALA A 528 13.08 50.12 0.83
C ALA A 528 12.52 51.47 0.35
N ALA A 529 13.30 52.55 0.50
CA ALA A 529 13.00 53.87 -0.06
C ALA A 529 13.21 53.88 -1.59
N GLY A 530 12.38 53.14 -2.32
CA GLY A 530 12.40 53.08 -3.78
C GLY A 530 12.41 51.67 -4.39
N GLY A 531 11.37 50.86 -4.14
CA GLY A 531 10.87 49.85 -5.09
C GLY A 531 11.79 48.72 -5.59
N GLN A 532 12.97 48.51 -5.00
CA GLN A 532 13.93 47.47 -5.42
C GLN A 532 13.31 46.06 -5.31
N PRO A 533 13.27 45.24 -6.39
CA PRO A 533 12.69 43.90 -6.32
C PRO A 533 13.54 42.95 -5.46
N ARG A 534 12.87 42.17 -4.61
CA ARG A 534 13.50 41.20 -3.69
C ARG A 534 14.22 40.08 -4.45
N HIS A 535 15.27 39.54 -3.83
CA HIS A 535 16.10 38.47 -4.39
C HIS A 535 16.55 37.44 -3.35
N SER A 536 16.78 36.21 -3.81
CA SER A 536 17.26 35.11 -2.99
C SER A 536 18.10 34.14 -3.83
N ALA A 537 19.27 33.74 -3.35
CA ALA A 537 20.03 32.64 -3.95
C ALA A 537 19.88 31.35 -3.12
N ILE A 538 19.66 30.21 -3.78
CA ILE A 538 19.47 28.91 -3.11
C ILE A 538 20.38 27.87 -3.77
N VAL A 539 21.30 27.30 -2.99
CA VAL A 539 22.10 26.12 -3.36
C VAL A 539 21.45 24.90 -2.71
N LEU A 540 21.00 23.95 -3.54
CA LEU A 540 20.10 22.87 -3.11
C LEU A 540 20.53 21.51 -3.66
N SER A 541 20.70 20.55 -2.76
CA SER A 541 20.92 19.14 -3.10
C SER A 541 19.82 18.60 -4.03
N GLU A 542 20.23 17.93 -5.10
CA GLU A 542 19.33 17.20 -6.02
C GLU A 542 18.58 16.05 -5.34
N PHE A 543 19.06 15.57 -4.19
CA PHE A 543 18.52 14.40 -3.50
C PHE A 543 17.36 14.69 -2.52
N VAL A 544 16.93 15.95 -2.45
CA VAL A 544 15.94 16.50 -1.52
C VAL A 544 14.57 16.70 -2.20
N GLY A 545 13.49 16.28 -1.54
CA GLY A 545 12.14 16.31 -2.12
C GLY A 545 11.57 17.67 -2.56
N CYS A 546 12.14 18.82 -2.14
CA CYS A 546 11.76 20.15 -2.64
C CYS A 546 12.54 20.60 -3.90
N SER A 547 13.59 19.87 -4.30
CA SER A 547 14.40 20.20 -5.47
C SER A 547 13.63 20.19 -6.80
N PRO A 548 12.65 19.29 -7.05
CA PRO A 548 11.76 19.37 -8.21
C PRO A 548 10.93 20.66 -8.24
N SER A 549 10.35 21.05 -7.10
CA SER A 549 9.53 22.25 -6.95
C SER A 549 10.32 23.55 -7.17
N LEU A 550 11.53 23.64 -6.59
CA LEU A 550 12.35 24.86 -6.62
C LEU A 550 13.20 24.96 -7.89
N SER A 551 12.56 24.88 -9.06
CA SER A 551 13.22 24.84 -10.38
C SER A 551 14.17 26.01 -10.71
N GLY A 552 14.16 27.12 -9.96
CA GLY A 552 15.13 28.22 -10.05
C GLY A 552 16.36 28.09 -9.13
N ALA A 553 16.48 27.04 -8.32
CA ALA A 553 17.60 26.84 -7.39
C ALA A 553 18.84 26.30 -8.14
N ILE A 554 20.03 26.58 -7.61
CA ILE A 554 21.27 25.98 -8.12
C ILE A 554 21.34 24.56 -7.55
N ARG A 555 21.05 23.58 -8.40
CA ARG A 555 21.09 22.16 -8.02
C ARG A 555 22.54 21.67 -7.94
N VAL A 556 22.86 20.97 -6.85
CA VAL A 556 24.18 20.35 -6.64
C VAL A 556 24.05 18.87 -6.29
N ASN A 557 25.07 18.10 -6.65
CA ASN A 557 25.31 16.80 -6.05
C ASN A 557 26.25 16.99 -4.83
N PRO A 558 25.77 16.90 -3.58
CA PRO A 558 26.58 17.23 -2.40
C PRO A 558 27.79 16.31 -2.13
N TRP A 559 28.05 15.25 -2.89
CA TRP A 559 29.34 14.51 -2.77
C TRP A 559 30.46 15.23 -3.51
N ASN A 560 30.13 15.97 -4.59
CA ASN A 560 31.08 16.81 -5.29
C ASN A 560 31.26 18.13 -4.53
N ILE A 561 32.28 18.16 -3.68
CA ILE A 561 32.63 19.30 -2.82
C ILE A 561 33.02 20.52 -3.67
N GLU A 562 33.74 20.30 -4.77
CA GLU A 562 34.20 21.34 -5.70
C GLU A 562 33.02 21.99 -6.41
N ALA A 563 32.14 21.21 -7.04
CA ALA A 563 30.93 21.73 -7.69
C ALA A 563 29.95 22.40 -6.68
N MET A 564 29.96 21.99 -5.41
CA MET A 564 29.20 22.68 -4.36
C MET A 564 29.85 24.01 -3.95
N ALA A 565 31.18 24.11 -3.96
CA ALA A 565 31.89 25.38 -3.77
C ALA A 565 31.71 26.33 -4.97
N GLU A 566 31.76 25.82 -6.21
CA GLU A 566 31.42 26.59 -7.43
C GLU A 566 29.97 27.10 -7.39
N ALA A 567 29.03 26.27 -6.94
CA ALA A 567 27.63 26.67 -6.76
C ALA A 567 27.45 27.76 -5.67
N MET A 568 28.19 27.68 -4.56
CA MET A 568 28.25 28.75 -3.55
C MET A 568 28.84 30.04 -4.15
N HIS A 569 29.95 29.97 -4.89
CA HIS A 569 30.53 31.11 -5.57
C HIS A 569 29.54 31.75 -6.54
N GLY A 570 28.93 30.95 -7.42
CA GLY A 570 27.91 31.38 -8.37
C GLY A 570 26.69 32.01 -7.69
N ALA A 571 26.20 31.45 -6.56
CA ALA A 571 25.11 32.04 -5.78
C ALA A 571 25.43 33.45 -5.25
N LEU A 572 26.69 33.69 -4.89
CA LEU A 572 27.16 34.99 -4.41
C LEU A 572 27.33 35.98 -5.57
N THR A 573 28.03 35.58 -6.64
CA THR A 573 28.40 36.46 -7.77
C THR A 573 27.34 36.62 -8.87
N MET A 574 26.24 35.86 -8.83
CA MET A 574 25.14 35.97 -9.78
C MET A 574 24.56 37.40 -9.83
N ASN A 575 24.22 37.85 -11.03
CA ASN A 575 23.66 39.19 -11.26
C ASN A 575 22.28 39.33 -10.57
N VAL A 576 21.95 40.54 -10.12
CA VAL A 576 20.76 40.78 -9.29
C VAL A 576 19.47 40.44 -10.04
N ALA A 577 19.37 40.76 -11.34
CA ALA A 577 18.19 40.46 -12.16
C ALA A 577 17.90 38.95 -12.26
N GLU A 578 18.93 38.11 -12.34
CA GLU A 578 18.77 36.65 -12.32
C GLU A 578 18.37 36.14 -10.93
N LYS A 579 18.95 36.69 -9.84
CA LYS A 579 18.50 36.36 -8.47
C LYS A 579 17.03 36.75 -8.25
N GLN A 580 16.59 37.88 -8.79
CA GLN A 580 15.19 38.34 -8.77
C GLN A 580 14.28 37.39 -9.58
N ALA A 581 14.65 37.06 -10.82
CA ALA A 581 13.87 36.15 -11.68
C ALA A 581 13.72 34.74 -11.06
N ARG A 582 14.79 34.22 -10.44
CA ARG A 582 14.75 32.96 -9.67
C ARG A 582 13.84 33.08 -8.45
N HIS A 583 13.98 34.16 -7.67
CA HIS A 583 13.19 34.44 -6.46
C HIS A 583 11.68 34.51 -6.74
N VAL A 584 11.26 35.32 -7.72
CA VAL A 584 9.85 35.44 -8.11
C VAL A 584 9.27 34.08 -8.49
N LYS A 585 10.00 33.28 -9.28
CA LYS A 585 9.57 31.92 -9.68
C LYS A 585 9.38 30.99 -8.47
N HIS A 586 10.26 31.06 -7.47
CA HIS A 586 10.12 30.30 -6.22
C HIS A 586 8.94 30.79 -5.39
N TYR A 587 8.81 32.10 -5.19
CA TYR A 587 7.76 32.68 -4.36
C TYR A 587 6.35 32.47 -4.95
N THR A 588 6.16 32.65 -6.26
CA THR A 588 4.89 32.34 -6.94
C THR A 588 4.48 30.88 -6.75
N TYR A 589 5.43 29.93 -6.80
CA TYR A 589 5.12 28.52 -6.54
C TYR A 589 4.62 28.32 -5.10
N LEU A 590 5.31 28.89 -4.11
CA LEU A 590 4.97 28.73 -2.68
C LEU A 590 3.63 29.38 -2.32
N LYS A 591 3.32 30.53 -2.89
CA LYS A 591 2.03 31.22 -2.73
C LYS A 591 0.83 30.42 -3.27
N LEU A 592 1.06 29.52 -4.22
CA LEU A 592 0.05 28.63 -4.80
C LEU A 592 -0.01 27.24 -4.13
N HIS A 593 1.06 26.82 -3.45
CA HIS A 593 1.23 25.48 -2.87
C HIS A 593 1.56 25.58 -1.38
N ASP A 594 0.67 26.21 -0.61
CA ASP A 594 0.80 26.32 0.84
C ASP A 594 0.34 25.03 1.56
N VAL A 595 0.43 25.02 2.90
CA VAL A 595 -0.01 23.89 3.73
C VAL A 595 -1.55 23.68 3.69
N ILE A 596 -2.31 24.75 3.44
CA ILE A 596 -3.78 24.75 3.43
C ILE A 596 -4.32 24.06 2.17
N VAL A 597 -3.76 24.39 1.00
CA VAL A 597 -4.06 23.75 -0.29
C VAL A 597 -3.69 22.27 -0.26
N TRP A 598 -2.53 21.91 0.32
CA TRP A 598 -2.14 20.52 0.53
C TRP A 598 -3.20 19.74 1.33
N ALA A 599 -3.61 20.28 2.47
CA ALA A 599 -4.53 19.60 3.38
C ALA A 599 -5.93 19.42 2.78
N ARG A 600 -6.44 20.46 2.12
CA ARG A 600 -7.72 20.42 1.40
C ARG A 600 -7.71 19.40 0.26
N SER A 601 -6.64 19.34 -0.54
CA SER A 601 -6.51 18.33 -1.59
C SER A 601 -6.45 16.92 -1.03
N PHE A 602 -5.70 16.69 0.06
CA PHE A 602 -5.57 15.35 0.63
C PHE A 602 -6.88 14.85 1.28
N ALA A 603 -7.62 15.74 1.94
CA ALA A 603 -8.95 15.43 2.48
C ALA A 603 -9.98 15.13 1.38
N ALA A 604 -10.00 15.91 0.28
CA ALA A 604 -10.91 15.69 -0.84
C ALA A 604 -10.64 14.36 -1.57
N ASP A 605 -9.36 14.04 -1.84
CA ASP A 605 -9.00 12.75 -2.44
C ASP A 605 -9.31 11.56 -1.51
N LEU A 606 -9.24 11.73 -0.18
CA LEU A 606 -9.60 10.69 0.80
C LEU A 606 -11.12 10.45 0.85
N GLN A 607 -11.92 11.52 0.82
CA GLN A 607 -13.37 11.42 0.70
C GLN A 607 -13.76 10.70 -0.60
N LEU A 608 -13.10 11.02 -1.71
CA LEU A 608 -13.34 10.39 -3.00
C LEU A 608 -12.94 8.90 -3.01
N ALA A 609 -11.80 8.53 -2.41
CA ALA A 609 -11.39 7.13 -2.22
C ALA A 609 -12.42 6.30 -1.45
N CYS A 610 -13.25 6.94 -0.62
CA CYS A 610 -14.28 6.29 0.19
C CYS A 610 -15.68 6.30 -0.45
N LYS A 611 -15.85 6.84 -1.67
CA LYS A 611 -17.19 7.02 -2.28
C LYS A 611 -17.90 5.71 -2.59
N ASP A 612 -17.20 4.78 -3.22
CA ASP A 612 -17.77 3.50 -3.73
C ASP A 612 -17.90 2.43 -2.62
N ARG A 613 -18.00 2.87 -1.35
CA ARG A 613 -17.92 2.04 -0.15
C ARG A 613 -19.28 1.83 0.53
N SER A 614 -20.29 2.62 0.20
CA SER A 614 -21.67 2.41 0.66
C SER A 614 -22.31 1.16 0.05
N THR A 615 -21.88 0.77 -1.16
CA THR A 615 -22.32 -0.42 -1.87
C THR A 615 -21.50 -1.68 -1.55
N MET A 616 -20.41 -1.56 -0.79
CA MET A 616 -19.42 -2.62 -0.60
C MET A 616 -19.39 -3.13 0.84
N ARG A 617 -19.57 -4.44 1.02
CA ARG A 617 -19.40 -5.15 2.28
C ARG A 617 -17.91 -5.42 2.53
N THR A 618 -17.39 -4.93 3.65
CA THR A 618 -15.99 -5.17 4.05
C THR A 618 -15.86 -6.41 4.93
N ILE A 619 -15.00 -7.35 4.55
CA ILE A 619 -14.68 -8.57 5.31
C ILE A 619 -13.22 -8.50 5.77
N GLY A 620 -12.98 -8.70 7.06
CA GLY A 620 -11.64 -8.75 7.65
C GLY A 620 -11.10 -10.17 7.72
N MET A 621 -9.86 -10.38 7.29
CA MET A 621 -9.20 -11.70 7.28
C MET A 621 -7.74 -11.59 7.74
N GLY A 622 -7.24 -12.57 8.49
CA GLY A 622 -5.85 -12.61 8.99
C GLY A 622 -5.67 -12.04 10.41
N ILE A 623 -4.44 -12.13 10.94
CA ILE A 623 -4.14 -11.82 12.36
C ILE A 623 -2.93 -10.89 12.46
N GLY A 624 -3.05 -9.83 13.27
CA GLY A 624 -1.93 -8.92 13.53
C GLY A 624 -1.59 -8.06 12.30
N PRO A 625 -0.31 -7.94 11.90
CA PRO A 625 0.07 -7.11 10.76
C PRO A 625 -0.40 -7.67 9.40
N SER A 626 -0.61 -9.00 9.29
CA SER A 626 -1.10 -9.66 8.06
C SER A 626 -2.63 -9.60 7.90
N TYR A 627 -3.32 -8.86 8.78
CA TYR A 627 -4.73 -8.53 8.62
C TYR A 627 -4.97 -7.75 7.32
N ARG A 628 -5.99 -8.14 6.57
CA ARG A 628 -6.38 -7.56 5.27
C ARG A 628 -7.89 -7.38 5.22
N VAL A 629 -8.33 -6.25 4.67
CA VAL A 629 -9.75 -6.00 4.37
C VAL A 629 -10.02 -6.28 2.91
N VAL A 630 -10.84 -7.31 2.67
CA VAL A 630 -11.49 -7.60 1.38
C VAL A 630 -12.75 -6.74 1.27
N ALA A 631 -13.02 -6.17 0.10
CA ALA A 631 -14.33 -5.62 -0.24
C ALA A 631 -15.00 -6.53 -1.28
N VAL A 632 -16.28 -6.80 -1.05
CA VAL A 632 -17.18 -7.55 -1.93
C VAL A 632 -18.49 -6.77 -2.03
N ASP A 633 -19.27 -6.98 -3.09
CA ASP A 633 -20.54 -6.27 -3.26
C ASP A 633 -21.53 -6.59 -2.11
N ALA A 634 -22.41 -5.65 -1.75
CA ALA A 634 -23.45 -5.90 -0.74
C ALA A 634 -24.44 -7.01 -1.13
N ALA A 635 -24.59 -7.32 -2.42
CA ALA A 635 -25.32 -8.48 -2.92
C ALA A 635 -24.65 -9.81 -2.55
N PHE A 636 -23.32 -9.84 -2.41
CA PHE A 636 -22.50 -11.04 -2.24
C PHE A 636 -22.75 -11.72 -0.88
N LYS A 637 -23.28 -12.96 -0.93
CA LYS A 637 -23.73 -13.72 0.24
C LYS A 637 -23.15 -15.13 0.24
N LYS A 638 -23.00 -15.74 1.41
CA LYS A 638 -22.78 -17.19 1.44
C LYS A 638 -24.03 -17.87 0.88
N LEU A 639 -23.85 -18.88 0.01
CA LEU A 639 -24.94 -19.66 -0.55
C LEU A 639 -25.60 -20.50 0.56
N PRO A 640 -26.90 -20.30 0.89
CA PRO A 640 -27.57 -21.12 1.89
C PRO A 640 -27.96 -22.46 1.26
N PRO A 641 -27.49 -23.61 1.77
CA PRO A 641 -27.80 -24.91 1.16
C PRO A 641 -29.30 -25.21 1.18
N GLU A 642 -30.04 -24.68 2.17
CA GLU A 642 -31.50 -24.79 2.25
C GLU A 642 -32.18 -24.06 1.10
N LEU A 643 -31.69 -22.87 0.73
CA LEU A 643 -32.26 -22.06 -0.35
C LEU A 643 -32.11 -22.78 -1.70
N VAL A 644 -30.91 -23.29 -2.00
CA VAL A 644 -30.65 -24.02 -3.25
C VAL A 644 -31.49 -25.30 -3.30
N ASN A 645 -31.57 -26.06 -2.21
CA ASN A 645 -32.39 -27.28 -2.14
C ASN A 645 -33.89 -26.99 -2.26
N LEU A 646 -34.40 -25.90 -1.68
CA LEU A 646 -35.80 -25.48 -1.82
C LEU A 646 -36.11 -25.10 -3.28
N SER A 647 -35.28 -24.28 -3.92
CA SER A 647 -35.48 -23.84 -5.29
C SER A 647 -35.32 -24.98 -6.31
N TYR A 648 -34.36 -25.89 -6.09
CA TYR A 648 -34.20 -27.11 -6.87
C TYR A 648 -35.42 -28.05 -6.77
N ARG A 649 -35.97 -28.23 -5.56
CA ARG A 649 -37.21 -28.99 -5.34
C ARG A 649 -38.44 -28.31 -5.93
N ALA A 650 -38.53 -26.97 -5.86
CA ALA A 650 -39.61 -26.21 -6.48
C ALA A 650 -39.58 -26.33 -8.02
N ALA A 651 -38.40 -26.24 -8.63
CA ALA A 651 -38.22 -26.49 -10.06
C ALA A 651 -38.56 -27.95 -10.44
N ALA A 652 -38.19 -28.93 -9.61
CA ALA A 652 -38.58 -30.32 -9.81
C ALA A 652 -40.11 -30.54 -9.73
N ALA A 653 -40.81 -29.84 -8.84
CA ALA A 653 -42.27 -29.88 -8.73
C ALA A 653 -42.96 -29.18 -9.92
N ALA A 654 -42.43 -28.06 -10.41
CA ALA A 654 -42.92 -27.38 -11.60
C ALA A 654 -42.74 -28.25 -12.87
N ALA A 655 -41.58 -28.91 -13.01
CA ALA A 655 -41.27 -29.78 -14.14
C ALA A 655 -42.30 -30.92 -14.34
N ALA A 656 -42.86 -31.45 -13.25
CA ALA A 656 -43.93 -32.46 -13.30
C ALA A 656 -45.24 -31.95 -13.95
N GLY A 657 -45.43 -30.63 -14.05
CA GLY A 657 -46.53 -29.98 -14.77
C GLY A 657 -46.22 -29.67 -16.25
N GLY A 658 -45.06 -30.09 -16.78
CA GLY A 658 -44.70 -29.92 -18.19
C GLY A 658 -43.77 -28.73 -18.51
N GLY A 659 -43.20 -28.05 -17.51
CA GLY A 659 -42.24 -26.96 -17.74
C GLY A 659 -41.35 -26.68 -16.53
N GLY A 660 -40.05 -26.41 -16.76
CA GLY A 660 -39.08 -26.12 -15.70
C GLY A 660 -37.80 -26.96 -15.78
N GLY A 661 -36.96 -26.73 -16.80
CA GLY A 661 -35.65 -27.37 -16.87
C GLY A 661 -34.72 -26.94 -15.74
N ARG A 662 -33.84 -27.85 -15.27
CA ARG A 662 -32.81 -27.58 -14.27
C ARG A 662 -31.42 -27.65 -14.93
N LEU A 663 -30.67 -26.54 -14.94
CA LEU A 663 -29.32 -26.47 -15.50
C LEU A 663 -28.28 -26.38 -14.36
N ILE A 664 -27.20 -27.15 -14.47
CA ILE A 664 -26.09 -27.12 -13.52
C ILE A 664 -24.79 -26.99 -14.34
N LEU A 665 -24.07 -25.88 -14.17
CA LEU A 665 -22.76 -25.63 -14.75
C LEU A 665 -21.70 -25.66 -13.62
N LEU A 666 -20.62 -26.42 -13.81
CA LEU A 666 -19.54 -26.56 -12.83
C LEU A 666 -18.19 -26.41 -13.53
N ASP A 667 -17.26 -25.61 -13.00
CA ASP A 667 -15.85 -25.81 -13.33
C ASP A 667 -15.32 -27.09 -12.68
N TYR A 668 -14.25 -27.62 -13.25
CA TYR A 668 -13.52 -28.78 -12.74
C TYR A 668 -12.32 -28.37 -11.88
N ASP A 669 -11.43 -27.57 -12.48
CA ASP A 669 -10.23 -27.03 -11.85
C ASP A 669 -10.60 -26.18 -10.64
N GLY A 670 -9.86 -26.30 -9.54
CA GLY A 670 -10.11 -25.51 -8.32
C GLY A 670 -11.48 -25.73 -7.60
N THR A 671 -12.44 -26.40 -8.24
CA THR A 671 -13.83 -26.54 -7.80
C THR A 671 -14.19 -27.98 -7.43
N LEU A 672 -13.90 -28.94 -8.31
CA LEU A 672 -14.19 -30.39 -8.12
C LEU A 672 -12.94 -31.26 -8.01
N GLU A 673 -11.80 -30.79 -8.51
CA GLU A 673 -10.49 -31.43 -8.40
C GLU A 673 -10.09 -31.74 -6.93
N PRO A 674 -9.61 -32.95 -6.60
CA PRO A 674 -9.26 -33.32 -5.23
C PRO A 674 -8.00 -32.60 -4.71
N THR A 675 -8.00 -32.28 -3.41
CA THR A 675 -6.89 -31.56 -2.76
C THR A 675 -5.67 -32.46 -2.55
N GLY A 676 -4.55 -32.14 -3.21
CA GLY A 676 -3.25 -32.78 -2.96
C GLY A 676 -3.01 -34.11 -3.66
N ALA A 677 -3.81 -34.45 -4.68
CA ALA A 677 -3.48 -35.53 -5.61
C ALA A 677 -2.30 -35.13 -6.54
N PHE A 678 -1.57 -36.12 -7.05
CA PHE A 678 -0.50 -35.91 -8.05
C PHE A 678 -1.01 -36.14 -9.49
N ASP A 679 -2.02 -36.99 -9.64
CA ASP A 679 -2.86 -37.08 -10.84
C ASP A 679 -4.15 -36.32 -10.53
N ASN A 680 -4.43 -35.24 -11.24
CA ASN A 680 -5.52 -34.30 -10.94
C ASN A 680 -6.90 -34.80 -11.41
N ALA A 681 -7.10 -36.11 -11.35
CA ALA A 681 -8.31 -36.85 -11.70
C ALA A 681 -9.40 -36.72 -10.60
N PRO A 682 -10.70 -36.89 -10.92
CA PRO A 682 -11.78 -36.77 -9.94
C PRO A 682 -11.77 -37.94 -8.94
N SER A 683 -12.24 -37.69 -7.73
CA SER A 683 -12.46 -38.76 -6.74
C SER A 683 -13.75 -39.54 -7.04
N ASP A 684 -13.78 -40.82 -6.67
CA ASP A 684 -14.96 -41.70 -6.86
C ASP A 684 -16.24 -41.08 -6.28
N ALA A 685 -16.15 -40.35 -5.17
CA ALA A 685 -17.27 -39.65 -4.55
C ALA A 685 -17.87 -38.56 -5.47
N VAL A 686 -17.02 -37.77 -6.15
CA VAL A 686 -17.46 -36.76 -7.12
C VAL A 686 -18.08 -37.43 -8.35
N ILE A 687 -17.50 -38.52 -8.85
CA ILE A 687 -18.04 -39.30 -9.98
C ILE A 687 -19.45 -39.83 -9.65
N VAL A 688 -19.64 -40.43 -8.46
CA VAL A 688 -20.95 -40.95 -8.01
C VAL A 688 -21.99 -39.83 -7.88
N ILE A 689 -21.62 -38.67 -7.32
CA ILE A 689 -22.52 -37.52 -7.21
C ILE A 689 -22.93 -36.98 -8.60
N LEU A 690 -21.99 -36.96 -9.56
CA LEU A 690 -22.27 -36.52 -10.93
C LEU A 690 -23.19 -37.51 -11.67
N ASP A 691 -22.96 -38.82 -11.61
CA ASP A 691 -23.86 -39.81 -12.26
C ASP A 691 -25.28 -39.78 -11.66
N GLU A 692 -25.41 -39.63 -10.34
CA GLU A 692 -26.71 -39.50 -9.66
C GLU A 692 -27.43 -38.20 -10.08
N LEU A 693 -26.73 -37.06 -10.18
CA LEU A 693 -27.31 -35.82 -10.70
C LEU A 693 -27.71 -35.93 -12.18
N CYS A 694 -26.94 -36.68 -13.00
CA CYS A 694 -27.23 -36.93 -14.42
C CYS A 694 -28.25 -38.06 -14.65
N SER A 695 -28.72 -38.73 -13.57
CA SER A 695 -29.77 -39.76 -13.62
C SER A 695 -31.19 -39.17 -13.55
N ASP A 696 -31.33 -37.90 -13.17
CA ASP A 696 -32.61 -37.18 -13.19
C ASP A 696 -32.81 -36.52 -14.56
N PRO A 697 -33.78 -36.97 -15.39
CA PRO A 697 -33.94 -36.47 -16.77
C PRO A 697 -34.30 -34.97 -16.86
N ASN A 698 -34.73 -34.36 -15.74
CA ASN A 698 -35.01 -32.92 -15.69
C ASN A 698 -33.73 -32.08 -15.56
N ASN A 699 -32.68 -32.64 -14.94
CA ASN A 699 -31.36 -32.04 -14.86
C ASN A 699 -30.65 -32.09 -16.21
N VAL A 700 -29.84 -31.07 -16.47
CA VAL A 700 -28.76 -31.09 -17.46
C VAL A 700 -27.54 -30.54 -16.76
N VAL A 701 -26.51 -31.38 -16.63
CA VAL A 701 -25.26 -31.06 -15.92
C VAL A 701 -24.15 -30.92 -16.96
N PHE A 702 -23.39 -29.84 -16.86
CA PHE A 702 -22.20 -29.60 -17.67
C PHE A 702 -20.99 -29.30 -16.79
N ILE A 703 -19.87 -29.95 -17.11
CA ILE A 703 -18.55 -29.48 -16.66
C ILE A 703 -17.97 -28.56 -17.74
N VAL A 704 -17.53 -27.36 -17.34
CA VAL A 704 -17.03 -26.28 -18.21
C VAL A 704 -15.61 -25.91 -17.78
N SER A 705 -14.60 -26.57 -18.35
CA SER A 705 -13.20 -26.50 -17.89
C SER A 705 -12.24 -26.01 -18.98
N GLY A 706 -11.12 -25.43 -18.55
CA GLY A 706 -10.00 -25.09 -19.42
C GLY A 706 -9.16 -26.30 -19.90
N ARG A 707 -9.38 -27.52 -19.39
CA ARG A 707 -8.58 -28.72 -19.73
C ARG A 707 -8.84 -29.26 -21.13
N SER A 708 -7.96 -30.17 -21.56
CA SER A 708 -8.08 -30.87 -22.85
C SER A 708 -9.35 -31.73 -22.88
N LYS A 709 -9.85 -32.00 -24.09
CA LYS A 709 -10.99 -32.92 -24.28
C LYS A 709 -10.65 -34.35 -23.87
N ASP A 710 -9.41 -34.79 -24.11
CA ASP A 710 -8.97 -36.18 -23.95
C ASP A 710 -8.85 -36.58 -22.47
N ASP A 711 -8.37 -35.66 -21.63
CA ASP A 711 -8.28 -35.87 -20.17
C ASP A 711 -9.68 -35.93 -19.54
N LEU A 712 -10.54 -34.96 -19.87
CA LEU A 712 -11.92 -34.90 -19.40
C LEU A 712 -12.74 -36.11 -19.88
N GLU A 713 -12.54 -36.54 -21.13
CA GLU A 713 -13.14 -37.76 -21.69
C GLU A 713 -12.70 -39.02 -20.93
N ARG A 714 -11.40 -39.17 -20.62
CA ARG A 714 -10.89 -40.29 -19.82
C ARG A 714 -11.47 -40.31 -18.41
N TRP A 715 -11.44 -39.17 -17.71
CA TRP A 715 -11.81 -39.08 -16.30
C TRP A 715 -13.33 -39.17 -16.05
N LEU A 716 -14.15 -38.64 -16.96
CA LEU A 716 -15.60 -38.53 -16.79
C LEU A 716 -16.38 -39.63 -17.53
N ALA A 717 -15.69 -40.57 -18.19
CA ALA A 717 -16.28 -41.72 -18.89
C ALA A 717 -17.35 -42.54 -18.11
N PRO A 718 -17.33 -42.65 -16.76
CA PRO A 718 -18.41 -43.32 -16.02
C PRO A 718 -19.77 -42.61 -16.12
N CYS A 719 -19.78 -41.28 -16.21
CA CYS A 719 -21.00 -40.46 -16.16
C CYS A 719 -21.64 -40.33 -17.56
N ALA A 720 -22.36 -41.36 -18.01
CA ALA A 720 -22.81 -41.48 -19.40
C ALA A 720 -23.62 -40.26 -19.94
N ASN A 721 -24.44 -39.64 -19.08
CA ASN A 721 -25.32 -38.51 -19.42
C ASN A 721 -24.71 -37.12 -19.15
N LEU A 722 -23.43 -37.02 -18.79
CA LEU A 722 -22.79 -35.75 -18.43
C LEU A 722 -22.40 -34.94 -19.68
N GLY A 723 -22.74 -33.65 -19.67
CA GLY A 723 -22.24 -32.69 -20.65
C GLY A 723 -20.82 -32.22 -20.32
N ILE A 724 -19.98 -32.04 -21.34
CA ILE A 724 -18.60 -31.57 -21.19
C ILE A 724 -18.34 -30.43 -22.19
N ALA A 725 -17.91 -29.29 -21.68
CA ALA A 725 -17.36 -28.17 -22.46
C ALA A 725 -15.85 -28.06 -22.15
N ALA A 726 -15.02 -28.47 -23.10
CA ALA A 726 -13.57 -28.58 -22.97
C ALA A 726 -12.84 -27.42 -23.69
N GLU A 727 -11.60 -27.15 -23.31
CA GLU A 727 -10.79 -26.01 -23.74
C GLU A 727 -11.58 -24.68 -23.71
N HIS A 728 -12.09 -24.32 -22.52
CA HIS A 728 -12.94 -23.15 -22.29
C HIS A 728 -14.24 -23.14 -23.13
N GLY A 729 -14.68 -24.31 -23.60
CA GLY A 729 -15.90 -24.51 -24.38
C GLY A 729 -15.77 -24.35 -25.89
N TYR A 730 -14.56 -24.45 -26.44
CA TYR A 730 -14.39 -24.62 -27.90
C TYR A 730 -15.05 -25.91 -28.40
N PHE A 731 -14.90 -26.99 -27.62
CA PHE A 731 -15.53 -28.29 -27.85
C PHE A 731 -16.64 -28.51 -26.83
N ILE A 732 -17.84 -28.86 -27.28
CA ILE A 732 -18.99 -29.17 -26.43
C ILE A 732 -19.53 -30.56 -26.80
N ARG A 733 -19.73 -31.42 -25.81
CA ARG A 733 -20.39 -32.73 -25.96
C ARG A 733 -21.53 -32.86 -24.95
N TRP A 734 -22.66 -33.41 -25.40
CA TRP A 734 -23.92 -33.44 -24.63
C TRP A 734 -24.13 -34.69 -23.78
N SER A 735 -23.45 -35.78 -24.12
CA SER A 735 -23.39 -37.05 -23.38
C SER A 735 -22.19 -37.85 -23.90
N ARG A 736 -21.71 -38.86 -23.17
CA ARG A 736 -20.53 -39.66 -23.56
C ARG A 736 -20.62 -40.17 -25.01
N ASP A 737 -21.79 -40.65 -25.40
CA ASP A 737 -22.01 -41.30 -26.70
C ASP A 737 -22.43 -40.31 -27.82
N ALA A 738 -22.52 -39.00 -27.51
CA ALA A 738 -22.77 -37.95 -28.49
C ALA A 738 -21.48 -37.46 -29.17
N PRO A 739 -21.52 -36.99 -30.43
CA PRO A 739 -20.36 -36.37 -31.07
C PRO A 739 -19.96 -35.06 -30.38
N TRP A 740 -18.67 -34.73 -30.47
CA TRP A 740 -18.15 -33.42 -30.09
C TRP A 740 -18.60 -32.35 -31.09
N GLU A 741 -19.46 -31.42 -30.65
CA GLU A 741 -19.83 -30.20 -31.35
C GLU A 741 -18.68 -29.18 -31.21
N THR A 742 -18.35 -28.44 -32.28
CA THR A 742 -17.31 -27.40 -32.27
C THR A 742 -17.95 -26.02 -32.43
N MET A 743 -17.68 -25.12 -31.49
CA MET A 743 -18.35 -23.82 -31.40
C MET A 743 -17.81 -22.74 -32.34
N ALA A 744 -16.61 -22.94 -32.89
CA ALA A 744 -15.98 -22.00 -33.80
C ALA A 744 -16.50 -22.11 -35.24
N SER A 745 -16.59 -20.98 -35.96
CA SER A 745 -16.84 -21.01 -37.41
C SER A 745 -15.67 -21.68 -38.15
N LYS A 746 -15.93 -22.18 -39.36
CA LYS A 746 -14.89 -22.80 -40.22
C LYS A 746 -13.70 -21.88 -40.54
N GLN A 747 -13.80 -20.58 -40.29
CA GLN A 747 -12.69 -19.62 -40.46
C GLN A 747 -11.66 -19.70 -39.31
N LEU A 748 -12.06 -20.06 -38.09
CA LEU A 748 -11.13 -20.17 -36.96
C LEU A 748 -10.23 -21.41 -37.06
N ALA A 749 -10.72 -22.49 -37.70
CA ALA A 749 -9.95 -23.71 -37.92
C ALA A 749 -8.76 -23.52 -38.90
N ALA A 750 -8.82 -22.49 -39.76
CA ALA A 750 -7.68 -22.10 -40.59
C ALA A 750 -6.65 -21.24 -39.84
N ALA A 751 -7.00 -20.71 -38.66
CA ALA A 751 -6.21 -19.74 -37.91
C ALA A 751 -5.52 -20.39 -36.69
N MET A 752 -4.65 -21.37 -36.92
CA MET A 752 -3.76 -21.95 -35.89
C MET A 752 -2.26 -21.70 -36.14
N GLU A 753 -1.87 -20.99 -37.21
CA GLU A 753 -0.47 -20.70 -37.51
C GLU A 753 0.24 -19.91 -36.39
N TRP A 754 -0.51 -19.05 -35.67
CA TRP A 754 -0.05 -18.36 -34.47
C TRP A 754 0.53 -19.29 -33.40
N LYS A 755 0.15 -20.57 -33.35
CA LYS A 755 0.74 -21.54 -32.40
C LYS A 755 2.22 -21.74 -32.63
N ALA A 756 2.72 -21.62 -33.87
CA ALA A 756 4.16 -21.68 -34.13
C ALA A 756 4.88 -20.46 -33.52
N ALA A 757 4.31 -19.26 -33.66
CA ALA A 757 4.84 -18.04 -33.05
C ALA A 757 4.78 -18.09 -31.51
N ALA A 758 3.61 -18.42 -30.94
CA ALA A 758 3.41 -18.56 -29.50
C ALA A 758 4.34 -19.61 -28.88
N LYS A 759 4.49 -20.79 -29.52
CA LYS A 759 5.42 -21.84 -29.09
C LYS A 759 6.88 -21.38 -29.13
N ASN A 760 7.26 -20.58 -30.12
CA ASN A 760 8.62 -20.06 -30.22
C ASN A 760 8.93 -19.03 -29.12
N VAL A 761 7.98 -18.13 -28.81
CA VAL A 761 8.12 -17.21 -27.67
C VAL A 761 8.13 -17.99 -26.34
N MET A 762 7.12 -18.83 -26.08
CA MET A 762 7.05 -19.62 -24.84
C MET A 762 8.26 -20.53 -24.62
N ARG A 763 8.88 -21.08 -25.68
CA ARG A 763 10.11 -21.89 -25.56
C ARG A 763 11.25 -21.10 -24.95
N HIS A 764 11.44 -19.84 -25.34
CA HIS A 764 12.51 -19.00 -24.77
C HIS A 764 12.32 -18.81 -23.26
N TYR A 765 11.09 -18.56 -22.80
CA TYR A 765 10.80 -18.41 -21.36
C TYR A 765 10.87 -19.74 -20.60
N ALA A 766 10.52 -20.87 -21.23
CA ALA A 766 10.69 -22.20 -20.64
C ALA A 766 12.17 -22.59 -20.49
N GLU A 767 12.99 -22.35 -21.52
CA GLU A 767 14.44 -22.58 -21.47
C GLU A 767 15.15 -21.65 -20.48
N ALA A 768 14.64 -20.42 -20.27
CA ALA A 768 15.17 -19.45 -19.32
C ALA A 768 14.64 -19.61 -17.88
N THR A 769 13.66 -20.47 -17.64
CA THR A 769 12.96 -20.61 -16.33
C THR A 769 12.85 -22.08 -15.95
N ASP A 770 13.85 -22.57 -15.21
CA ASP A 770 13.83 -23.92 -14.64
C ASP A 770 12.57 -24.16 -13.78
N GLY A 771 12.06 -25.40 -13.82
CA GLY A 771 10.76 -25.77 -13.22
C GLY A 771 9.52 -25.27 -13.99
N SER A 772 9.67 -24.76 -15.23
CA SER A 772 8.53 -24.38 -16.09
C SER A 772 8.45 -25.23 -17.36
N TYR A 773 7.25 -25.39 -17.92
CA TYR A 773 7.02 -26.19 -19.12
C TYR A 773 5.85 -25.69 -19.98
N ILE A 774 5.75 -26.20 -21.21
CA ILE A 774 4.72 -25.82 -22.18
C ILE A 774 3.77 -26.99 -22.40
N GLU A 775 2.50 -26.78 -22.08
CA GLU A 775 1.38 -27.65 -22.43
C GLU A 775 0.77 -27.16 -23.75
N ALA A 776 0.82 -27.99 -24.78
CA ALA A 776 0.20 -27.71 -26.07
C ALA A 776 -1.15 -28.43 -26.15
N LYS A 777 -2.24 -27.66 -26.07
CA LYS A 777 -3.63 -28.13 -26.23
C LYS A 777 -4.02 -28.15 -27.71
N GLU A 778 -5.20 -28.66 -28.06
CA GLU A 778 -5.64 -28.73 -29.46
C GLU A 778 -5.98 -27.35 -30.02
N THR A 779 -6.54 -26.44 -29.22
CA THR A 779 -6.89 -25.06 -29.61
C THR A 779 -6.07 -24.02 -28.84
N GLY A 780 -5.75 -24.27 -27.57
CA GLY A 780 -4.92 -23.38 -26.75
C GLY A 780 -3.41 -23.70 -26.78
N MET A 781 -2.63 -22.85 -26.12
CA MET A 781 -1.28 -23.13 -25.63
C MET A 781 -1.09 -22.55 -24.23
N VAL A 782 -0.44 -23.28 -23.32
CA VAL A 782 -0.23 -22.85 -21.92
C VAL A 782 1.23 -23.02 -21.54
N TRP A 783 1.82 -21.99 -20.94
CA TRP A 783 3.08 -22.08 -20.20
C TRP A 783 2.77 -22.18 -18.70
N ARG A 784 3.18 -23.27 -18.06
CA ARG A 784 3.01 -23.55 -16.63
C ARG A 784 4.32 -23.33 -15.89
N TYR A 785 4.24 -22.72 -14.71
CA TYR A 785 5.40 -22.39 -13.88
C TYR A 785 5.18 -22.81 -12.41
N GLU A 786 4.51 -23.94 -12.21
CA GLU A 786 4.11 -24.48 -10.90
C GLU A 786 5.31 -24.76 -9.97
N ASP A 787 6.36 -25.36 -10.54
CA ASP A 787 7.55 -25.88 -9.86
C ASP A 787 8.77 -24.95 -9.97
N ALA A 788 8.62 -23.82 -10.67
CA ALA A 788 9.66 -22.83 -10.92
C ALA A 788 9.93 -21.92 -9.69
N ASP A 789 11.09 -21.24 -9.67
CA ASP A 789 11.45 -20.36 -8.54
C ASP A 789 10.34 -19.32 -8.25
N PRO A 790 9.79 -19.28 -7.02
CA PRO A 790 8.64 -18.43 -6.67
C PRO A 790 8.85 -16.90 -6.78
N ARG A 791 10.05 -16.42 -7.13
CA ARG A 791 10.36 -14.99 -7.32
C ARG A 791 10.67 -14.67 -8.79
N LEU A 792 11.38 -15.55 -9.48
CA LEU A 792 11.68 -15.43 -10.90
C LEU A 792 10.43 -15.72 -11.75
N ALA A 793 9.72 -16.79 -11.45
CA ALA A 793 8.64 -17.29 -12.29
C ALA A 793 7.47 -16.29 -12.46
N PRO A 794 6.99 -15.56 -11.42
CA PRO A 794 5.97 -14.53 -11.61
C PRO A 794 6.44 -13.29 -12.40
N LEU A 795 7.75 -13.03 -12.44
CA LEU A 795 8.33 -11.97 -13.28
C LEU A 795 8.37 -12.43 -14.74
N GLN A 796 8.88 -13.64 -14.99
CA GLN A 796 8.91 -14.27 -16.31
C GLN A 796 7.49 -14.46 -16.87
N ALA A 797 6.51 -14.85 -16.05
CA ALA A 797 5.10 -14.92 -16.42
C ALA A 797 4.56 -13.58 -16.95
N LYS A 798 4.93 -12.48 -16.30
CA LYS A 798 4.50 -11.14 -16.71
C LYS A 798 5.21 -10.68 -17.99
N GLU A 799 6.52 -10.89 -18.09
CA GLU A 799 7.27 -10.53 -19.29
C GLU A 799 6.83 -11.38 -20.50
N LEU A 800 6.54 -12.67 -20.30
CA LEU A 800 5.92 -13.55 -21.30
C LEU A 800 4.52 -13.06 -21.71
N LEU A 801 3.68 -12.64 -20.76
CA LEU A 801 2.35 -12.07 -21.03
C LEU A 801 2.44 -10.81 -21.90
N ASP A 802 3.27 -9.84 -21.49
CA ASP A 802 3.47 -8.56 -22.19
C ASP A 802 4.10 -8.80 -23.59
N HIS A 803 5.02 -9.77 -23.73
CA HIS A 803 5.66 -10.16 -24.99
C HIS A 803 4.69 -10.89 -25.95
N LEU A 804 3.97 -11.91 -25.48
CA LEU A 804 2.96 -12.61 -26.29
C LEU A 804 1.85 -11.65 -26.75
N ALA A 805 1.37 -10.78 -25.87
CA ALA A 805 0.34 -9.78 -26.22
C ALA A 805 0.83 -8.76 -27.26
N THR A 806 2.15 -8.52 -27.35
CA THR A 806 2.76 -7.66 -28.37
C THR A 806 2.97 -8.41 -29.70
N VAL A 807 3.48 -9.65 -29.66
CA VAL A 807 3.78 -10.46 -30.87
C VAL A 807 2.50 -10.96 -31.55
N LEU A 808 1.45 -11.26 -30.78
CA LEU A 808 0.20 -11.80 -31.29
C LEU A 808 -0.89 -10.73 -31.45
N ALA A 809 -0.53 -9.43 -31.41
CA ALA A 809 -1.47 -8.31 -31.45
C ALA A 809 -2.31 -8.21 -32.75
N SER A 810 -1.85 -8.85 -33.84
CA SER A 810 -2.55 -8.96 -35.13
C SER A 810 -3.30 -10.28 -35.31
N GLU A 811 -3.11 -11.24 -34.41
CA GLU A 811 -3.70 -12.58 -34.50
C GLU A 811 -5.05 -12.63 -33.79
N PRO A 812 -6.00 -13.50 -34.22
CA PRO A 812 -7.31 -13.64 -33.59
C PRO A 812 -7.24 -14.47 -32.30
N VAL A 813 -6.46 -14.01 -31.32
CA VAL A 813 -6.18 -14.71 -30.05
C VAL A 813 -6.26 -13.78 -28.84
N ALA A 814 -6.55 -14.36 -27.68
CA ALA A 814 -6.47 -13.70 -26.38
C ALA A 814 -5.34 -14.34 -25.56
N VAL A 815 -4.43 -13.51 -25.05
CA VAL A 815 -3.42 -13.92 -24.07
C VAL A 815 -3.95 -13.65 -22.67
N ARG A 816 -4.04 -14.67 -21.82
CA ARG A 816 -4.53 -14.58 -20.43
C ARG A 816 -3.43 -15.05 -19.46
N SER A 817 -3.52 -14.59 -18.21
CA SER A 817 -2.72 -15.13 -17.10
C SER A 817 -3.67 -15.59 -16.00
N GLY A 818 -3.43 -16.81 -15.53
CA GLY A 818 -4.17 -17.48 -14.46
C GLY A 818 -3.26 -17.86 -13.29
N TYR A 819 -3.74 -18.70 -12.39
CA TYR A 819 -2.92 -19.18 -11.27
C TYR A 819 -1.78 -20.08 -11.79
N LYS A 820 -0.52 -19.67 -11.58
CA LYS A 820 0.70 -20.39 -12.01
C LYS A 820 0.78 -20.68 -13.54
N ILE A 821 -0.01 -19.97 -14.36
CA ILE A 821 -0.06 -20.17 -15.82
C ILE A 821 -0.12 -18.86 -16.62
N VAL A 822 0.38 -18.91 -17.85
CA VAL A 822 0.10 -17.96 -18.94
C VAL A 822 -0.43 -18.75 -20.13
N GLU A 823 -1.61 -18.42 -20.64
CA GLU A 823 -2.26 -19.12 -21.74
C GLU A 823 -2.54 -18.21 -22.94
N VAL A 824 -2.53 -18.80 -24.13
CA VAL A 824 -3.01 -18.20 -25.39
C VAL A 824 -4.16 -19.07 -25.88
N ILE A 825 -5.32 -18.46 -26.09
CA ILE A 825 -6.54 -19.12 -26.56
C ILE A 825 -7.11 -18.35 -27.78
N PRO A 826 -7.89 -18.99 -28.66
CA PRO A 826 -8.53 -18.28 -29.78
C PRO A 826 -9.51 -17.20 -29.29
N GLN A 827 -9.57 -16.07 -29.99
CA GLN A 827 -10.48 -14.98 -29.66
C GLN A 827 -11.95 -15.40 -29.92
N GLY A 828 -12.85 -15.01 -29.02
CA GLY A 828 -14.25 -15.42 -29.05
C GLY A 828 -14.55 -16.74 -28.33
N VAL A 829 -13.54 -17.43 -27.81
CA VAL A 829 -13.70 -18.61 -26.94
C VAL A 829 -13.63 -18.17 -25.47
N SER A 830 -14.67 -18.48 -24.68
CA SER A 830 -14.64 -18.37 -23.23
C SER A 830 -15.70 -19.27 -22.59
N LYS A 831 -15.50 -19.63 -21.32
CA LYS A 831 -16.51 -20.35 -20.53
C LYS A 831 -17.86 -19.60 -20.54
N GLY A 832 -17.84 -18.27 -20.61
CA GLY A 832 -19.03 -17.41 -20.78
C GLY A 832 -19.81 -17.68 -22.06
N VAL A 833 -19.14 -17.64 -23.23
CA VAL A 833 -19.78 -17.96 -24.52
C VAL A 833 -20.31 -19.39 -24.53
N ALA A 834 -19.56 -20.33 -23.93
CA ALA A 834 -20.01 -21.71 -23.77
C ALA A 834 -21.33 -21.80 -22.98
N ALA A 835 -21.46 -21.06 -21.87
CA ALA A 835 -22.69 -20.99 -21.07
C ALA A 835 -23.87 -20.38 -21.86
N GLU A 836 -23.67 -19.30 -22.61
CA GLU A 836 -24.72 -18.70 -23.46
C GLU A 836 -25.21 -19.69 -24.53
N CYS A 837 -24.30 -20.43 -25.15
CA CYS A 837 -24.62 -21.43 -26.17
C CYS A 837 -25.31 -22.67 -25.59
N ILE A 838 -24.89 -23.17 -24.42
CA ILE A 838 -25.58 -24.26 -23.70
C ILE A 838 -27.01 -23.84 -23.34
N VAL A 839 -27.21 -22.63 -22.81
CA VAL A 839 -28.55 -22.09 -22.50
C VAL A 839 -29.42 -21.96 -23.77
N SER A 840 -28.86 -21.42 -24.86
CA SER A 840 -29.59 -21.22 -26.11
C SER A 840 -29.94 -22.54 -26.81
N ALA A 841 -29.04 -23.53 -26.78
CA ALA A 841 -29.30 -24.87 -27.29
C ALA A 841 -30.31 -25.63 -26.41
N MET A 842 -30.27 -25.45 -25.09
CA MET A 842 -31.29 -25.98 -24.17
C MET A 842 -32.68 -25.42 -24.47
N ALA A 843 -32.78 -24.11 -24.71
CA ALA A 843 -34.03 -23.46 -25.12
C ALA A 843 -34.59 -24.05 -26.42
N ALA A 844 -33.74 -24.20 -27.44
CA ALA A 844 -34.13 -24.79 -28.72
C ALA A 844 -34.51 -26.28 -28.62
N ARG A 845 -33.86 -27.06 -27.74
CA ARG A 845 -34.10 -28.50 -27.57
C ARG A 845 -35.27 -28.84 -26.64
N ARG A 846 -35.66 -27.96 -25.70
CA ARG A 846 -36.76 -28.21 -24.73
C ARG A 846 -37.99 -27.31 -24.86
N GLY A 847 -37.91 -26.18 -25.58
CA GLY A 847 -39.08 -25.34 -25.91
C GLY A 847 -39.80 -24.66 -24.73
N GLY A 848 -39.23 -24.67 -23.52
CA GLY A 848 -39.85 -24.15 -22.31
C GLY A 848 -38.83 -23.57 -21.31
N ALA A 849 -39.32 -22.79 -20.36
CA ALA A 849 -38.50 -22.04 -19.41
C ALA A 849 -37.61 -22.93 -18.51
N LEU A 850 -36.46 -22.39 -18.12
CA LEU A 850 -35.63 -22.94 -17.05
C LEU A 850 -36.22 -22.50 -15.70
N GLY A 851 -36.38 -23.44 -14.77
CA GLY A 851 -36.83 -23.11 -13.40
C GLY A 851 -35.66 -22.78 -12.48
N PHE A 852 -34.48 -23.35 -12.76
CA PHE A 852 -33.32 -23.32 -11.88
C PHE A 852 -32.03 -23.37 -12.70
N VAL A 853 -31.07 -22.51 -12.37
CA VAL A 853 -29.69 -22.56 -12.86
C VAL A 853 -28.73 -22.48 -11.67
N LEU A 854 -27.85 -23.45 -11.55
CA LEU A 854 -26.68 -23.40 -10.66
C LEU A 854 -25.42 -23.23 -11.52
N CYS A 855 -24.53 -22.32 -11.14
CA CYS A 855 -23.24 -22.13 -11.78
C CYS A 855 -22.17 -21.98 -10.70
N VAL A 856 -21.18 -22.88 -10.67
CA VAL A 856 -20.11 -22.90 -9.66
C VAL A 856 -18.75 -22.89 -10.35
N GLY A 857 -17.84 -22.05 -9.87
CA GLY A 857 -16.45 -21.98 -10.34
C GLY A 857 -15.54 -21.28 -9.33
N ASP A 858 -14.26 -21.20 -9.61
CA ASP A 858 -13.23 -20.65 -8.73
C ASP A 858 -12.32 -19.63 -9.44
N ASP A 859 -12.08 -19.76 -10.73
CA ASP A 859 -10.97 -19.09 -11.39
C ASP A 859 -11.40 -17.78 -12.10
N ARG A 860 -10.44 -17.10 -12.74
CA ARG A 860 -10.72 -15.86 -13.48
C ARG A 860 -11.50 -16.08 -14.78
N SER A 861 -11.48 -17.28 -15.37
CA SER A 861 -12.30 -17.59 -16.55
C SER A 861 -13.76 -17.90 -16.18
N ASP A 862 -14.06 -18.29 -14.93
CA ASP A 862 -15.44 -18.45 -14.45
C ASP A 862 -16.21 -17.13 -14.31
N GLU A 863 -15.49 -16.02 -14.12
CA GLU A 863 -16.06 -14.68 -14.17
C GLU A 863 -16.76 -14.40 -15.52
N ASP A 864 -16.27 -15.00 -16.61
CA ASP A 864 -16.93 -14.93 -17.92
C ASP A 864 -18.29 -15.66 -17.89
N MET A 865 -18.42 -16.79 -17.16
CA MET A 865 -19.71 -17.49 -16.97
C MET A 865 -20.68 -16.68 -16.11
N PHE A 866 -20.20 -16.15 -14.98
CA PHE A 866 -21.04 -15.36 -14.08
C PHE A 866 -21.55 -14.10 -14.78
N GLY A 867 -20.70 -13.42 -15.56
CA GLY A 867 -21.07 -12.25 -16.35
C GLY A 867 -22.06 -12.55 -17.48
N ALA A 868 -21.88 -13.66 -18.21
CA ALA A 868 -22.81 -14.10 -19.24
C ALA A 868 -24.21 -14.39 -18.67
N LEU A 869 -24.29 -15.22 -17.61
CA LEU A 869 -25.54 -15.55 -16.94
C LEU A 869 -26.24 -14.30 -16.36
N ALA A 870 -25.49 -13.39 -15.73
CA ALA A 870 -26.03 -12.14 -15.22
C ALA A 870 -26.61 -11.24 -16.34
N SER A 871 -25.94 -11.18 -17.50
CA SER A 871 -26.39 -10.41 -18.66
C SER A 871 -27.63 -10.99 -19.33
N LEU A 872 -27.77 -12.33 -19.34
CA LEU A 872 -28.97 -13.00 -19.83
C LEU A 872 -30.18 -12.89 -18.88
N CYS A 873 -29.95 -12.75 -17.57
CA CYS A 873 -31.01 -12.55 -16.58
C CYS A 873 -31.45 -11.08 -16.45
N GLY A 874 -30.50 -10.14 -16.52
CA GLY A 874 -30.74 -8.71 -16.35
C GLY A 874 -30.55 -7.93 -17.65
N GLY A 875 -31.64 -7.74 -18.41
CA GLY A 875 -31.65 -7.03 -19.70
C GLY A 875 -30.83 -5.73 -19.66
N GLY A 876 -29.69 -5.74 -20.37
CA GLY A 876 -28.56 -4.87 -20.03
C GLY A 876 -28.76 -3.38 -20.29
N LYS A 877 -28.50 -2.56 -19.26
CA LYS A 877 -28.24 -1.11 -19.39
C LYS A 877 -26.83 -0.81 -19.94
N ASN A 878 -26.44 -1.47 -21.04
CA ASN A 878 -25.28 -1.10 -21.86
C ASN A 878 -25.52 -1.62 -23.29
N GLY A 879 -25.31 -0.76 -24.30
CA GLY A 879 -25.71 -1.05 -25.68
C GLY A 879 -24.74 -1.96 -26.42
N GLY A 880 -25.27 -2.99 -27.07
CA GLY A 880 -24.48 -3.95 -27.86
C GLY A 880 -25.32 -5.12 -28.41
N ALA A 881 -26.57 -4.87 -28.81
CA ALA A 881 -27.52 -5.94 -29.14
C ALA A 881 -27.25 -6.56 -30.52
N SER A 882 -26.83 -7.83 -30.53
CA SER A 882 -27.02 -8.72 -31.68
C SER A 882 -28.47 -9.20 -31.75
N SER A 883 -28.98 -9.53 -32.94
CA SER A 883 -30.40 -9.76 -33.18
C SER A 883 -30.95 -11.11 -32.69
N SER A 884 -30.10 -12.01 -32.17
CA SER A 884 -30.49 -13.33 -31.65
C SER A 884 -30.93 -13.32 -30.19
N THR A 885 -30.59 -12.29 -29.42
CA THR A 885 -30.63 -12.34 -27.94
C THR A 885 -32.04 -12.29 -27.35
N THR A 886 -32.99 -11.68 -28.05
CA THR A 886 -34.35 -11.37 -27.56
C THR A 886 -35.10 -12.60 -27.03
N THR A 887 -34.96 -13.76 -27.69
CA THR A 887 -35.62 -14.99 -27.25
C THR A 887 -34.97 -15.54 -25.99
N THR A 888 -33.64 -15.67 -25.96
CA THR A 888 -32.89 -16.29 -24.86
C THR A 888 -33.09 -15.55 -23.53
N THR A 889 -33.11 -14.21 -23.53
CA THR A 889 -33.37 -13.40 -22.32
C THR A 889 -34.72 -13.72 -21.67
N ALA A 890 -35.76 -14.03 -22.46
CA ALA A 890 -37.09 -14.34 -21.94
C ALA A 890 -37.16 -15.69 -21.19
N LEU A 891 -36.28 -16.65 -21.49
CA LEU A 891 -36.27 -17.97 -20.84
C LEU A 891 -35.60 -17.97 -19.45
N LEU A 892 -34.70 -17.02 -19.20
CA LEU A 892 -34.01 -16.87 -17.90
C LEU A 892 -34.66 -15.82 -16.99
N ALA A 893 -35.51 -14.94 -17.51
CA ALA A 893 -36.23 -13.93 -16.73
C ALA A 893 -37.17 -14.50 -15.64
N ALA A 894 -37.53 -15.79 -15.71
CA ALA A 894 -38.31 -16.52 -14.71
C ALA A 894 -37.50 -17.57 -13.91
N ALA A 895 -36.22 -17.75 -14.21
CA ALA A 895 -35.37 -18.77 -13.60
C ALA A 895 -34.75 -18.28 -12.29
N GLN A 896 -34.64 -19.14 -11.27
CA GLN A 896 -33.79 -18.84 -10.12
C GLN A 896 -32.33 -19.21 -10.44
N VAL A 897 -31.47 -18.20 -10.49
CA VAL A 897 -30.05 -18.34 -10.89
C VAL A 897 -29.13 -18.16 -9.69
N PHE A 898 -28.33 -19.19 -9.43
CA PHE A 898 -27.34 -19.26 -8.36
C PHE A 898 -25.93 -19.30 -8.96
N ALA A 899 -25.39 -18.14 -9.31
CA ALA A 899 -23.97 -17.99 -9.65
C ALA A 899 -23.13 -17.92 -8.37
N CYS A 900 -22.15 -18.80 -8.22
CA CYS A 900 -21.41 -19.02 -6.98
C CYS A 900 -19.90 -19.19 -7.22
N THR A 901 -19.07 -18.47 -6.46
CA THR A 901 -17.61 -18.65 -6.47
C THR A 901 -17.13 -19.49 -5.28
N VAL A 902 -16.13 -20.35 -5.48
CA VAL A 902 -15.52 -21.14 -4.39
C VAL A 902 -14.44 -20.31 -3.69
N GLY A 903 -14.59 -20.10 -2.38
CA GLY A 903 -13.72 -19.27 -1.56
C GLY A 903 -14.18 -17.81 -1.47
N ASN A 904 -13.90 -17.19 -0.33
CA ASN A 904 -14.31 -15.81 -0.04
C ASN A 904 -13.40 -14.77 -0.73
N LYS A 905 -13.68 -14.51 -2.01
CA LYS A 905 -12.94 -13.59 -2.90
C LYS A 905 -13.88 -12.70 -3.72
N PRO A 906 -13.42 -11.53 -4.21
CA PRO A 906 -14.24 -10.68 -5.09
C PRO A 906 -14.53 -11.38 -6.42
N SER A 907 -15.80 -11.42 -6.81
CA SER A 907 -16.32 -12.11 -8.00
C SER A 907 -17.58 -11.41 -8.51
N MET A 908 -17.95 -11.63 -9.77
CA MET A 908 -19.25 -11.32 -10.38
C MET A 908 -20.34 -12.32 -9.99
N ALA A 909 -19.98 -13.45 -9.36
CA ALA A 909 -20.94 -14.37 -8.75
C ALA A 909 -21.78 -13.65 -7.67
N SER A 910 -23.07 -13.98 -7.57
CA SER A 910 -23.96 -13.45 -6.51
C SER A 910 -23.70 -14.09 -5.14
N TYR A 911 -23.08 -15.28 -5.12
CA TYR A 911 -22.88 -16.08 -3.92
C TYR A 911 -21.45 -16.63 -3.80
N TYR A 912 -21.11 -17.14 -2.61
CA TYR A 912 -19.91 -17.95 -2.39
C TYR A 912 -20.15 -19.18 -1.51
N LEU A 913 -19.27 -20.17 -1.65
CA LEU A 913 -19.04 -21.29 -0.72
C LEU A 913 -17.62 -21.15 -0.13
N ASN A 914 -17.33 -21.72 1.03
CA ASN A 914 -16.04 -21.49 1.69
C ASN A 914 -14.86 -22.18 0.98
N ASP A 915 -15.07 -23.39 0.45
CA ASP A 915 -14.05 -24.33 0.01
C ASP A 915 -14.66 -25.43 -0.88
N LYS A 916 -13.81 -26.36 -1.37
CA LYS A 916 -14.24 -27.48 -2.22
C LYS A 916 -15.14 -28.49 -1.49
N GLU A 917 -15.04 -28.61 -0.17
CA GLU A 917 -15.82 -29.58 0.61
C GLU A 917 -17.30 -29.13 0.68
N GLU A 918 -17.54 -27.84 0.92
CA GLU A 918 -18.89 -27.27 0.86
C GLU A 918 -19.55 -27.35 -0.53
N VAL A 919 -18.76 -27.37 -1.61
CA VAL A 919 -19.27 -27.62 -2.98
C VAL A 919 -19.76 -29.06 -3.13
N VAL A 920 -18.95 -30.03 -2.69
CA VAL A 920 -19.29 -31.46 -2.76
C VAL A 920 -20.49 -31.79 -1.88
N ASP A 921 -20.54 -31.26 -0.65
CA ASP A 921 -21.69 -31.42 0.26
C ASP A 921 -22.98 -30.82 -0.31
N MET A 922 -22.92 -29.65 -0.94
CA MET A 922 -24.06 -29.06 -1.64
C MET A 922 -24.55 -29.96 -2.78
N LEU A 923 -23.64 -30.43 -3.64
CA LEU A 923 -23.99 -31.29 -4.79
C LEU A 923 -24.56 -32.64 -4.32
N HIS A 924 -24.00 -33.22 -3.25
CA HIS A 924 -24.55 -34.42 -2.61
C HIS A 924 -25.96 -34.18 -2.04
N GLY A 925 -26.20 -33.03 -1.41
CA GLY A 925 -27.53 -32.61 -0.94
C GLY A 925 -28.57 -32.49 -2.06
N LEU A 926 -28.15 -32.01 -3.25
CA LEU A 926 -28.99 -31.93 -4.45
C LEU A 926 -29.23 -33.32 -5.08
N ALA A 927 -28.22 -34.19 -5.10
CA ALA A 927 -28.33 -35.57 -5.56
C ALA A 927 -29.30 -36.40 -4.69
N PHE A 928 -29.20 -36.26 -3.36
CA PHE A 928 -30.14 -36.88 -2.41
C PHE A 928 -31.56 -36.27 -2.48
N SER A 929 -31.66 -35.00 -2.88
CA SER A 929 -32.94 -34.29 -3.05
C SER A 929 -33.66 -34.60 -4.38
N SER A 930 -33.03 -35.28 -5.35
CA SER A 930 -33.70 -35.68 -6.57
C SER A 930 -34.82 -36.71 -6.29
N PRO A 931 -35.98 -36.66 -6.97
CA PRO A 931 -36.99 -37.70 -6.90
C PRO A 931 -36.50 -39.06 -7.44
N SER A 932 -35.47 -39.10 -8.30
CA SER A 932 -34.92 -40.32 -8.90
C SER A 932 -33.79 -40.98 -8.09
N SER A 933 -33.41 -40.40 -6.95
CA SER A 933 -32.15 -40.69 -6.25
C SER A 933 -31.98 -42.15 -5.81
N ARG A 934 -30.97 -42.85 -6.37
CA ARG A 934 -30.58 -44.21 -5.95
C ARG A 934 -29.93 -44.20 -4.56
N LEU A 935 -29.17 -43.16 -4.21
CA LEU A 935 -28.69 -42.90 -2.84
C LEU A 935 -29.83 -42.92 -1.81
N ARG A 936 -30.97 -42.32 -2.14
CA ARG A 936 -32.16 -42.29 -1.26
C ARG A 936 -32.86 -43.65 -1.17
N ALA A 937 -32.80 -44.48 -2.22
CA ALA A 937 -33.27 -45.87 -2.17
C ALA A 937 -32.35 -46.77 -1.33
N ALA A 938 -31.03 -46.55 -1.35
CA ALA A 938 -30.06 -47.25 -0.50
C ALA A 938 -30.23 -46.91 1.00
N ALA A 939 -30.67 -45.68 1.30
CA ALA A 939 -30.95 -45.20 2.66
C ALA A 939 -32.33 -45.62 3.22
N ALA A 940 -33.16 -46.34 2.46
CA ALA A 940 -34.46 -46.80 2.93
C ALA A 940 -34.32 -47.92 3.99
N PRO A 941 -35.01 -47.85 5.14
CA PRO A 941 -34.85 -48.84 6.20
C PRO A 941 -35.42 -50.20 5.77
N ARG A 942 -34.54 -51.21 5.65
CA ARG A 942 -34.96 -52.61 5.58
C ARG A 942 -35.72 -52.96 6.88
N ARG A 943 -36.87 -53.62 6.75
CA ARG A 943 -37.68 -54.04 7.91
C ARG A 943 -36.90 -55.02 8.81
N PRO A 944 -37.12 -54.99 10.13
CA PRO A 944 -36.21 -55.61 11.08
C PRO A 944 -36.35 -57.13 11.15
N ALA A 945 -35.20 -57.78 11.33
CA ALA A 945 -35.06 -59.03 12.06
C ALA A 945 -33.91 -58.82 13.07
N ASP A 946 -34.20 -59.09 14.34
CA ASP A 946 -33.39 -58.93 15.56
C ASP A 946 -31.92 -58.46 15.43
N PHE A 947 -31.65 -57.23 15.87
CA PHE A 947 -30.30 -56.79 16.27
C PHE A 947 -30.35 -55.90 17.51
N ASP A 948 -29.47 -56.16 18.49
CA ASP A 948 -29.61 -55.65 19.86
C ASP A 948 -29.16 -54.19 20.05
N ILE A 949 -30.14 -53.32 20.32
CA ILE A 949 -29.99 -51.88 20.57
C ILE A 949 -29.14 -51.56 21.83
N LYS A 950 -28.98 -52.50 22.78
CA LYS A 950 -28.15 -52.29 23.98
C LYS A 950 -26.63 -52.30 23.71
N SER A 951 -26.21 -52.75 22.51
CA SER A 951 -24.79 -52.81 22.13
C SER A 951 -24.21 -51.44 21.70
N LEU A 952 -24.92 -50.71 20.83
CA LEU A 952 -24.43 -49.47 20.22
C LEU A 952 -24.39 -48.27 21.18
N LEU A 953 -25.32 -48.20 22.14
CA LEU A 953 -25.41 -47.09 23.09
C LEU A 953 -24.17 -46.95 24.01
N ARG A 954 -23.30 -47.96 24.11
CA ARG A 954 -22.05 -47.89 24.89
C ARG A 954 -20.85 -47.31 24.13
N ASN A 955 -20.95 -47.14 22.81
CA ASN A 955 -19.85 -46.61 21.99
C ASN A 955 -20.05 -45.12 21.63
N SER A 956 -21.30 -44.64 21.55
CA SER A 956 -21.61 -43.23 21.24
C SER A 956 -20.92 -42.22 22.20
N GLU A 957 -20.92 -42.53 23.50
CA GLU A 957 -20.34 -41.65 24.55
C GLU A 957 -18.81 -41.52 24.49
N LYS A 958 -18.11 -42.37 23.72
CA LYS A 958 -16.63 -42.35 23.65
C LYS A 958 -16.05 -41.50 22.53
N ASP A 959 -16.78 -41.28 21.43
CA ASP A 959 -16.28 -40.47 20.31
C ASP A 959 -16.81 -39.03 20.31
N GLN A 960 -17.99 -38.76 20.89
CA GLN A 960 -18.41 -37.36 21.14
C GLN A 960 -17.40 -36.61 22.01
N ASN A 961 -16.78 -37.29 22.98
CA ASN A 961 -15.80 -36.72 23.90
C ASN A 961 -14.39 -36.50 23.27
N LYS A 962 -14.19 -36.80 21.97
CA LYS A 962 -12.94 -36.53 21.24
C LYS A 962 -13.02 -35.36 20.26
N ARG A 963 -14.21 -34.96 19.81
CA ARG A 963 -14.37 -33.80 18.90
C ARG A 963 -14.60 -32.47 19.65
N ALA A 964 -14.90 -32.51 20.95
CA ALA A 964 -15.22 -31.33 21.76
C ALA A 964 -14.01 -30.44 22.19
N ILE A 965 -12.78 -30.76 21.76
CA ILE A 965 -11.55 -30.07 22.22
C ILE A 965 -10.95 -29.14 21.13
N CYS A 966 -11.45 -29.17 19.89
CA CYS A 966 -10.83 -28.45 18.75
C CYS A 966 -11.78 -27.56 17.91
N THR A 967 -12.81 -26.97 18.50
CA THR A 967 -13.53 -25.80 17.92
C THR A 967 -14.09 -24.90 19.03
N GLY A 968 -13.48 -23.73 19.20
CA GLY A 968 -13.75 -22.80 20.32
C GLY A 968 -14.32 -21.45 19.89
N GLU A 969 -15.40 -21.42 19.10
CA GLU A 969 -16.11 -20.17 18.76
C GLU A 969 -17.58 -20.23 19.20
N ILE A 970 -17.93 -19.41 20.20
CA ILE A 970 -19.31 -19.25 20.68
C ILE A 970 -19.93 -18.03 20.00
N PHE A 971 -20.83 -18.26 19.05
CA PHE A 971 -21.80 -17.23 18.65
C PHE A 971 -22.75 -16.95 19.81
N ARG A 972 -22.69 -15.74 20.38
CA ARG A 972 -23.74 -15.19 21.23
C ARG A 972 -24.29 -13.92 20.59
N ASN A 973 -25.53 -14.00 20.13
CA ASN A 973 -26.27 -12.84 19.62
C ASN A 973 -27.74 -12.95 20.05
N GLN A 974 -28.05 -12.37 21.21
CA GLN A 974 -29.43 -12.15 21.67
C GLN A 974 -29.56 -10.72 22.18
N ARG A 975 -30.73 -10.13 21.91
CA ARG A 975 -31.06 -8.73 22.23
C ARG A 975 -31.26 -8.56 23.73
N PHE A 976 -30.84 -7.42 24.29
CA PHE A 976 -31.55 -6.77 25.38
C PHE A 976 -31.54 -5.25 25.19
N VAL A 977 -32.57 -4.58 25.70
CA VAL A 977 -32.80 -3.13 25.56
C VAL A 977 -32.26 -2.41 26.79
N GLY A 978 -31.80 -1.17 26.61
CA GLY A 978 -30.92 -0.48 27.54
C GLY A 978 -31.53 -0.07 28.89
N LEU A 979 -30.63 0.08 29.86
CA LEU A 979 -30.61 1.11 30.89
C LEU A 979 -29.15 1.21 31.39
N GLY A 980 -28.67 2.41 31.73
CA GLY A 980 -27.28 2.63 32.13
C GLY A 980 -27.14 2.95 33.62
N THR A 981 -25.98 2.62 34.22
CA THR A 981 -25.37 3.32 35.37
C THR A 981 -23.89 2.89 35.48
N VAL A 982 -23.05 3.78 36.02
CA VAL A 982 -21.60 3.62 36.19
C VAL A 982 -21.25 2.63 37.32
N MET A 983 -20.20 1.82 37.18
CA MET A 983 -19.40 1.29 38.30
C MET A 983 -17.97 0.85 37.89
N SER A 984 -17.05 1.07 38.83
CA SER A 984 -15.58 0.98 38.80
C SER A 984 -14.93 -0.33 38.26
N CYS A 985 -13.68 -0.21 37.81
CA CYS A 985 -12.72 -1.32 37.76
C CYS A 985 -12.33 -1.80 39.18
N ALA A 986 -12.13 -3.12 39.38
CA ALA A 986 -11.24 -3.71 40.39
C ALA A 986 -11.01 -5.24 40.22
N SER A 987 -9.79 -5.69 40.56
CA SER A 987 -9.34 -7.07 40.86
C SER A 987 -9.61 -8.24 39.88
N GLU A 988 -8.67 -8.47 38.94
CA GLU A 988 -8.47 -9.80 38.32
C GLU A 988 -7.55 -10.76 39.13
N GLU A 989 -6.77 -10.27 40.11
CA GLU A 989 -5.91 -11.14 40.95
C GLU A 989 -6.69 -12.11 41.85
N LYS A 990 -7.99 -11.89 42.07
CA LYS A 990 -8.80 -12.72 42.99
C LYS A 990 -9.46 -13.96 42.36
N GLN A 991 -9.49 -14.09 41.03
CA GLN A 991 -10.09 -15.27 40.38
C GLN A 991 -9.12 -16.45 40.27
N MET A 992 -7.82 -16.21 40.06
CA MET A 992 -6.83 -17.30 39.90
C MET A 992 -6.57 -18.10 41.18
N GLN A 993 -6.91 -17.54 42.36
CA GLN A 993 -6.73 -18.21 43.66
C GLN A 993 -7.94 -19.10 44.06
N MET A 994 -9.08 -18.99 43.36
CA MET A 994 -10.30 -19.76 43.67
C MET A 994 -10.44 -21.05 42.84
N LEU A 995 -9.62 -21.22 41.79
CA LEU A 995 -9.64 -22.38 40.88
C LEU A 995 -8.69 -23.53 41.28
N LEU A 996 -7.95 -23.40 42.39
CA LEU A 996 -6.96 -24.38 42.86
C LEU A 996 -7.41 -25.19 44.10
N SER A 997 -8.63 -24.99 44.60
CA SER A 997 -9.13 -25.61 45.83
C SER A 997 -10.18 -26.72 45.64
N ALA A 998 -10.53 -27.07 44.38
CA ALA A 998 -11.67 -27.93 44.09
C ALA A 998 -11.39 -29.03 43.04
N LEU A 999 -10.67 -30.09 43.43
CA LEU A 999 -10.82 -31.46 42.89
C LEU A 999 -10.13 -32.49 43.83
N PRO A 1000 -10.73 -33.64 44.18
CA PRO A 1000 -10.13 -34.59 45.14
C PRO A 1000 -9.00 -35.44 44.56
N ALA A 1001 -8.00 -35.77 45.39
CA ALA A 1001 -6.88 -36.62 45.01
C ALA A 1001 -7.21 -38.12 45.09
N ALA A 1002 -7.44 -38.76 43.94
CA ALA A 1002 -7.40 -40.23 43.79
C ALA A 1002 -7.02 -40.65 42.36
N ARG A 1003 -6.27 -41.76 42.23
CA ARG A 1003 -5.91 -42.45 40.97
C ARG A 1003 -4.95 -41.74 40.00
N LEU A 1004 -3.86 -41.14 40.51
CA LEU A 1004 -2.60 -41.09 39.74
C LEU A 1004 -1.83 -42.42 39.93
N ASN A 1005 -2.07 -43.42 39.07
CA ASN A 1005 -1.14 -44.54 38.81
C ASN A 1005 -1.69 -45.49 37.70
N SER A 1006 -1.52 -45.13 36.42
CA SER A 1006 -1.68 -46.05 35.27
C SER A 1006 -1.34 -45.46 33.87
N TYR A 1007 -0.86 -44.20 33.77
CA TYR A 1007 -0.65 -43.54 32.46
C TYR A 1007 0.80 -43.10 32.17
N VAL A 1008 1.78 -43.64 32.89
CA VAL A 1008 3.20 -43.58 32.51
C VAL A 1008 3.67 -44.99 32.19
N HIS A 1009 3.40 -45.45 30.96
CA HIS A 1009 4.05 -46.49 30.15
C HIS A 1009 3.09 -46.90 29.01
N GLY A 1010 3.20 -46.26 27.84
CA GLY A 1010 2.32 -46.57 26.71
C GLY A 1010 2.58 -45.72 25.46
N ASN A 1011 3.26 -46.30 24.47
CA ASN A 1011 3.28 -45.89 23.06
C ASN A 1011 3.76 -44.46 22.74
N LEU A 1012 5.04 -44.22 23.02
CA LEU A 1012 5.88 -43.40 22.13
C LEU A 1012 6.37 -44.32 21.00
N LYS A 1013 5.76 -44.23 19.80
CA LYS A 1013 6.23 -44.93 18.58
C LYS A 1013 5.63 -44.30 17.33
N ILE A 1014 6.41 -44.27 16.23
CA ILE A 1014 6.11 -43.55 14.97
C ILE A 1014 6.17 -42.02 15.22
N LEU A 1015 7.08 -41.22 14.64
CA LEU A 1015 7.88 -41.37 13.42
C LEU A 1015 9.41 -41.36 13.65
N SER A 1016 10.09 -42.28 12.98
CA SER A 1016 11.38 -42.09 12.29
C SER A 1016 11.08 -42.33 10.79
N GLU A 1017 11.83 -41.88 9.77
CA GLU A 1017 13.20 -41.35 9.60
C GLU A 1017 13.10 -40.04 8.75
N GLN A 1018 14.11 -39.21 8.45
CA GLN A 1018 15.44 -39.46 7.87
C GLN A 1018 16.49 -38.42 8.32
N GLU A 1019 17.74 -38.63 7.94
CA GLU A 1019 18.94 -37.93 8.43
C GLU A 1019 19.33 -36.71 7.56
N PHE A 1020 20.02 -35.71 8.15
CA PHE A 1020 21.31 -35.26 7.61
C PHE A 1020 22.19 -34.55 8.67
N THR A 1021 23.48 -34.84 8.57
CA THR A 1021 24.60 -34.57 9.50
C THR A 1021 24.74 -33.18 10.14
N ARG A 1022 25.21 -33.14 11.41
CA ARG A 1022 25.99 -32.04 12.02
C ARG A 1022 27.24 -32.56 12.73
N PRO A 1023 28.42 -31.95 12.56
CA PRO A 1023 29.55 -32.13 13.45
C PRO A 1023 29.74 -30.97 14.46
N ARG A 1024 29.79 -31.33 15.74
CA ARG A 1024 30.56 -30.72 16.86
C ARG A 1024 30.71 -29.18 16.97
N CYS A 1025 30.22 -28.63 18.08
CA CYS A 1025 30.96 -27.68 18.92
C CYS A 1025 30.77 -28.10 20.39
N HIS A 1026 31.83 -28.05 21.21
CA HIS A 1026 31.88 -28.80 22.49
C HIS A 1026 32.62 -28.04 23.63
N SER A 1027 32.01 -26.99 24.16
CA SER A 1027 32.47 -26.20 25.32
C SER A 1027 31.29 -25.32 25.81
N LEU A 1028 31.05 -25.04 27.11
CA LEU A 1028 31.76 -25.37 28.35
C LEU A 1028 30.78 -25.89 29.43
N ILE A 1029 31.15 -26.96 30.16
CA ILE A 1029 30.63 -27.25 31.52
C ILE A 1029 31.76 -27.89 32.34
N ARG A 1030 32.23 -27.22 33.40
CA ARG A 1030 32.84 -27.85 34.60
C ARG A 1030 33.15 -26.85 35.73
N ARG A 1031 33.06 -27.35 36.97
CA ARG A 1031 33.15 -26.66 38.28
C ARG A 1031 31.88 -25.86 38.62
N ALA A 1032 31.34 -25.82 39.84
CA ALA A 1032 31.46 -26.59 41.11
C ALA A 1032 30.49 -25.83 42.07
N SER A 1033 29.49 -26.37 42.78
CA SER A 1033 29.40 -27.52 43.70
C SER A 1033 29.83 -27.23 45.15
N SER A 1034 28.92 -26.65 45.95
CA SER A 1034 28.95 -26.66 47.43
C SER A 1034 27.53 -26.51 48.03
N GLN A 1035 27.30 -27.19 49.16
CA GLN A 1035 26.06 -27.27 49.98
C GLN A 1035 26.17 -26.35 51.24
N PRO A 1036 25.28 -26.34 52.26
CA PRO A 1036 24.10 -27.20 52.59
C PRO A 1036 22.76 -26.42 52.79
N VAL A 1037 21.55 -27.01 52.93
CA VAL A 1037 20.93 -27.83 54.04
C VAL A 1037 21.04 -27.10 55.40
N VAL A 1038 19.98 -26.80 56.18
CA VAL A 1038 18.94 -27.57 56.91
C VAL A 1038 17.77 -26.58 57.22
N ARG A 1039 16.47 -26.92 57.37
CA ARG A 1039 15.76 -28.16 57.72
C ARG A 1039 14.50 -28.36 56.87
#